data_AF-I0J3P3-F1
#
_entry.id   AF-I0J3P3-F1
#
_cell.length_a   1.000
_cell.length_b   1.000
_cell.length_c   1.000
_cell.angle_alpha   90.00
_cell.angle_beta   90.00
_cell.angle_gamma   90.00
#
_symmetry.space_group_name_H-M   'P 1'
#
loop_
_entity.id
_entity.type
_entity.pdbx_description
1 polymer ?
#
loop_
_entity_poly.entity_id
_entity_poly.type
_entity_poly.pdbx_seq_one_letter_code
_entity_poly.pdbx_strand_id
1 'polypeptide(L)'
;MKNFFSNRPFSRAEIQNLIKWFLANYGTVRTAEFADNLKTLGFKYATKAGISLGIDDLKIPLIKTRLITNAHLEIAQNDQRFISGKITEVQRFQKVIDVWHTTGELLKDELITNFRQVSLLNPVYMMAFSGARGNISQVRQLVGMRGLMSDSQGEIIDLPIKSNFREGLNITEYLISCYGARKGLVDTALRTANSGYLTRRLVDVSQSLIINQVDCKTHYGMLVKPLVRNSKTYISVQQRLTGRVIAKSIFDKENQLLVNRNQDVCIYLANKIARNSINRIYIRSPLNCEANKCICQLCYGWSLAHGRLAQLGEAVGVIAAQSIGEPGTQLTMRTFHTGGVFAGNVKDKIYAPHNGILSYSTSSGKIIKTAFGETVFLVLGEMKLYIKETYLNTSTLVLPKFAVIFTKPSKEVFSKQIIAEISSLEEMLPYLNKTDRVEAFKEVRTVISGQVIFDGGLITRKVYMDKFQSILKNKIQVVSDGLVWVLENEIFSYLSLLKRMDILFRTDILFTLKCYKKIKSSYVTFQNSNLVLRALNINYISLNTFPKKYKIRKVFTVLEQIKIFNAARQCLLHTVINQSVLSSKLLLEIKVGKLISKGDKLASTVVSSCSGQILVVKNGYILVRTGVPNLASRDAVLGVKNNGLVSKNNTLFRLIYRKPKTGDIVQGLPKVEELLEARRTKDFSILQDNLHERLRHQFIFYKQVYPLHMAARKSVDKIQQYLVNGIQLVYNSQGISISDKHIEIIVKQMTSKALIGEGGDTSLLSGELIEIHKIEKINLGVNIKAEYEPVLLSITKASLNTESFISSASFQETTKVLVQAALEGKTDWLQSLKENVILGRIIPAGTGISVDEIFQ
;
A
#
# COMPACT_ATOMS: atom_id res chain seq x y z
N MET A 1 -54.43 0.55 4.65
CA MET A 1 -52.96 0.49 4.52
C MET A 1 -52.65 -0.12 3.16
N LYS A 2 -51.79 0.47 2.31
CA LYS A 2 -51.33 -0.22 1.10
C LYS A 2 -50.48 -1.42 1.56
N ASN A 3 -50.95 -2.64 1.34
CA ASN A 3 -50.18 -3.84 1.67
C ASN A 3 -48.87 -3.81 0.87
N PHE A 4 -47.75 -3.64 1.58
CA PHE A 4 -46.43 -3.66 0.97
C PHE A 4 -46.06 -5.12 0.71
N PHE A 5 -46.23 -5.56 -0.53
CA PHE A 5 -45.80 -6.87 -0.98
C PHE A 5 -44.43 -6.76 -1.64
N SER A 6 -43.45 -7.53 -1.16
CA SER A 6 -42.09 -7.56 -1.72
C SER A 6 -41.71 -8.99 -2.01
N ASN A 7 -41.67 -9.35 -3.30
CA ASN A 7 -41.28 -10.68 -3.75
C ASN A 7 -39.77 -10.73 -4.05
N ARG A 8 -38.94 -10.58 -3.00
CA ARG A 8 -37.48 -10.68 -3.11
C ARG A 8 -36.88 -11.36 -1.87
N PRO A 9 -35.73 -12.05 -2.00
CA PRO A 9 -35.04 -12.62 -0.86
C PRO A 9 -34.42 -11.53 -0.01
N PHE A 10 -34.79 -11.48 1.28
CA PHE A 10 -34.25 -10.51 2.21
C PHE A 10 -32.84 -10.89 2.70
N SER A 11 -31.82 -10.15 2.27
CA SER A 11 -30.48 -10.19 2.87
C SER A 11 -30.40 -9.34 4.15
N ARG A 12 -29.32 -9.48 4.93
CA ARG A 12 -29.07 -8.63 6.11
C ARG A 12 -29.18 -7.13 5.81
N ALA A 13 -28.63 -6.69 4.68
CA ALA A 13 -28.67 -5.28 4.26
C ALA A 13 -30.10 -4.84 3.90
N GLU A 14 -30.88 -5.72 3.27
CA GLU A 14 -32.27 -5.43 2.94
C GLU A 14 -33.17 -5.37 4.17
N ILE A 15 -32.96 -6.26 5.16
CA ILE A 15 -33.65 -6.20 6.45
C ILE A 15 -33.30 -4.89 7.16
N GLN A 16 -32.03 -4.47 7.16
CA GLN A 16 -31.63 -3.19 7.74
C GLN A 16 -32.32 -2.00 7.03
N ASN A 17 -32.40 -2.04 5.70
CA ASN A 17 -33.10 -1.01 4.93
C ASN A 17 -34.61 -1.00 5.19
N LEU A 18 -35.22 -2.17 5.36
CA LEU A 18 -36.63 -2.32 5.72
C LEU A 18 -36.91 -1.71 7.09
N ILE A 19 -36.08 -2.03 8.10
CA ILE A 19 -36.19 -1.46 9.45
C ILE A 19 -36.00 0.07 9.39
N LYS A 20 -35.02 0.56 8.63
CA LYS A 20 -34.78 2.00 8.46
C LYS A 20 -35.95 2.71 7.80
N TRP A 21 -36.56 2.10 6.79
CA TRP A 21 -37.76 2.63 6.12
C TRP A 21 -38.96 2.64 7.08
N PHE A 22 -39.13 1.57 7.86
CA PHE A 22 -40.21 1.45 8.84
C PHE A 22 -40.06 2.49 9.96
N LEU A 23 -38.85 2.70 10.46
CA LEU A 23 -38.52 3.73 11.45
C LEU A 23 -38.89 5.13 10.95
N ALA A 24 -38.55 5.44 9.69
CA ALA A 24 -38.82 6.75 9.10
C ALA A 24 -40.32 7.04 8.92
N ASN A 25 -41.14 6.02 8.68
CA ASN A 25 -42.57 6.19 8.39
C ASN A 25 -43.49 5.98 9.58
N TYR A 26 -43.16 5.04 10.48
CA TYR A 26 -44.04 4.60 11.57
C TYR A 26 -43.51 4.90 12.97
N GLY A 27 -42.27 5.41 13.09
CA GLY A 27 -41.66 5.81 14.36
C GLY A 27 -41.09 4.64 15.18
N THR A 28 -40.48 4.97 16.32
CA THR A 28 -39.67 4.04 17.13
C THR A 28 -40.46 2.89 17.74
N VAL A 29 -41.61 3.18 18.38
CA VAL A 29 -42.41 2.19 19.14
C VAL A 29 -42.88 1.04 18.25
N ARG A 30 -43.56 1.35 17.13
CA ARG A 30 -44.02 0.33 16.18
C ARG A 30 -42.85 -0.42 15.55
N THR A 31 -41.70 0.25 15.35
CA THR A 31 -40.50 -0.40 14.79
C THR A 31 -39.95 -1.46 15.73
N ALA A 32 -39.99 -1.20 17.04
CA ALA A 32 -39.56 -2.17 18.05
C ALA A 32 -40.45 -3.43 18.02
N GLU A 33 -41.77 -3.26 18.03
CA GLU A 33 -42.73 -4.36 17.89
C GLU A 33 -42.51 -5.14 16.58
N PHE A 34 -42.31 -4.43 15.47
CA PHE A 34 -42.00 -5.05 14.18
C PHE A 34 -40.70 -5.86 14.22
N ALA A 35 -39.65 -5.34 14.86
CA ALA A 35 -38.38 -6.05 15.00
C ALA A 35 -38.51 -7.31 15.86
N ASP A 36 -39.31 -7.29 16.93
CA ASP A 36 -39.59 -8.47 17.75
C ASP A 36 -40.40 -9.53 17.00
N ASN A 37 -41.38 -9.10 16.19
CA ASN A 37 -42.13 -10.00 15.32
C ASN A 37 -41.23 -10.62 14.23
N LEU A 38 -40.33 -9.85 13.63
CA LEU A 38 -39.33 -10.37 12.70
C LEU A 38 -38.39 -11.37 13.37
N LYS A 39 -37.97 -11.11 14.61
CA LYS A 39 -37.11 -12.00 15.39
C LYS A 39 -37.79 -13.35 15.64
N THR A 40 -39.02 -13.35 16.15
CA THR A 40 -39.77 -14.58 16.45
C THR A 40 -40.07 -15.38 15.18
N LEU A 41 -40.46 -14.70 14.09
CA LEU A 41 -40.65 -15.31 12.78
C LEU A 41 -39.35 -15.92 12.26
N GLY A 42 -38.25 -15.18 12.34
CA GLY A 42 -36.91 -15.62 11.94
C GLY A 42 -36.49 -16.89 12.67
N PHE A 43 -36.63 -16.95 14.01
CA PHE A 43 -36.31 -18.15 14.77
C PHE A 43 -37.19 -19.34 14.39
N LYS A 44 -38.51 -19.14 14.23
CA LYS A 44 -39.45 -20.21 13.85
C LYS A 44 -39.13 -20.83 12.49
N TYR A 45 -38.79 -20.02 11.49
CA TYR A 45 -38.45 -20.54 10.16
C TYR A 45 -37.02 -21.04 10.06
N ALA A 46 -36.08 -20.47 10.81
CA ALA A 46 -34.71 -20.97 10.89
C ALA A 46 -34.65 -22.39 11.48
N THR A 47 -35.41 -22.66 12.54
CA THR A 47 -35.50 -24.00 13.13
C THR A 47 -36.17 -25.00 12.18
N LYS A 48 -37.26 -24.61 11.52
CA LYS A 48 -37.93 -25.44 10.51
C LYS A 48 -37.05 -25.75 9.30
N ALA A 49 -36.22 -24.79 8.88
CA ALA A 49 -35.31 -24.97 7.75
C ALA A 49 -34.18 -25.96 8.06
N GLY A 50 -33.82 -26.15 9.34
CA GLY A 50 -32.86 -27.17 9.75
C GLY A 50 -31.49 -27.06 9.06
N ILE A 51 -31.01 -25.83 8.82
CA ILE A 51 -29.78 -25.60 8.04
C ILE A 51 -28.58 -26.15 8.82
N SER A 52 -28.03 -27.26 8.34
CA SER A 52 -26.78 -27.86 8.82
C SER A 52 -25.64 -27.58 7.83
N LEU A 53 -24.39 -27.73 8.28
CA LEU A 53 -23.21 -27.64 7.43
C LEU A 53 -22.42 -28.94 7.55
N GLY A 54 -22.30 -29.66 6.44
CA GLY A 54 -21.50 -30.88 6.31
C GLY A 54 -20.22 -30.66 5.51
N ILE A 55 -19.36 -31.68 5.46
CA ILE A 55 -18.13 -31.63 4.67
C ILE A 55 -18.40 -31.66 3.16
N ASP A 56 -19.52 -32.27 2.76
CA ASP A 56 -19.93 -32.38 1.35
C ASP A 56 -20.41 -31.05 0.77
N ASP A 57 -20.90 -30.15 1.61
CA ASP A 57 -21.33 -28.80 1.21
C ASP A 57 -20.16 -27.94 0.72
N LEU A 58 -18.93 -28.26 1.13
CA LEU A 58 -17.71 -27.52 0.78
C LEU A 58 -17.17 -27.85 -0.62
N LYS A 59 -18.02 -27.82 -1.66
CA LYS A 59 -17.70 -28.34 -3.01
C LYS A 59 -16.59 -27.55 -3.72
N ILE A 60 -15.43 -28.18 -3.93
CA ILE A 60 -14.28 -27.58 -4.59
C ILE A 60 -14.56 -27.38 -6.09
N PRO A 61 -14.32 -26.19 -6.66
CA PRO A 61 -14.53 -25.95 -8.08
C PRO A 61 -13.50 -26.71 -8.92
N LEU A 62 -13.96 -27.45 -9.93
CA LEU A 62 -13.10 -28.21 -10.86
C LEU A 62 -12.13 -27.31 -11.63
N ILE A 63 -12.50 -26.03 -11.83
CA ILE A 63 -11.68 -25.01 -12.50
C ILE A 63 -10.39 -24.69 -11.72
N LYS A 64 -10.32 -25.01 -10.42
CA LYS A 64 -9.17 -24.71 -9.56
C LYS A 64 -7.86 -25.23 -10.13
N THR A 65 -7.83 -26.50 -10.54
CA THR A 65 -6.62 -27.14 -11.07
C THR A 65 -6.10 -26.41 -12.31
N ARG A 66 -6.99 -26.02 -13.21
CA ARG A 66 -6.67 -25.26 -14.44
C ARG A 66 -6.09 -23.88 -14.13
N LEU A 67 -6.65 -23.16 -13.15
CA LEU A 67 -6.14 -21.84 -12.76
C LEU A 67 -4.74 -21.94 -12.15
N ILE A 68 -4.48 -22.96 -11.33
CA ILE A 68 -3.16 -23.20 -10.74
C ILE A 68 -2.14 -23.59 -11.82
N THR A 69 -2.50 -24.41 -12.80
CA THR A 69 -1.60 -24.75 -13.92
C THR A 69 -1.27 -23.53 -14.77
N ASN A 70 -2.26 -22.67 -15.04
CA ASN A 70 -2.03 -21.42 -15.79
C ASN A 70 -1.07 -20.49 -15.03
N ALA A 71 -1.26 -20.35 -13.71
CA ALA A 71 -0.36 -19.58 -12.86
C ALA A 71 1.08 -20.10 -12.92
N HIS A 72 1.27 -21.42 -12.88
CA HIS A 72 2.58 -22.05 -12.99
C HIS A 72 3.24 -21.81 -14.34
N LEU A 73 2.48 -21.86 -15.44
CA LEU A 73 2.99 -21.56 -16.77
C LEU A 73 3.43 -20.09 -16.88
N GLU A 74 2.65 -19.15 -16.33
CA GLU A 74 3.03 -17.73 -16.31
C GLU A 74 4.30 -17.47 -15.49
N ILE A 75 4.43 -18.10 -14.32
CA ILE A 75 5.62 -17.98 -13.48
C ILE A 75 6.84 -18.59 -14.19
N ALA A 76 6.70 -19.76 -14.82
CA ALA A 76 7.77 -20.40 -15.56
C ALA A 76 8.27 -19.52 -16.74
N GLN A 77 7.36 -18.86 -17.46
CA GLN A 77 7.72 -17.90 -18.51
C GLN A 77 8.47 -16.69 -17.93
N ASN A 78 8.08 -16.22 -16.75
CA ASN A 78 8.76 -15.11 -16.08
C ASN A 78 10.16 -15.50 -15.59
N ASP A 79 10.33 -16.71 -15.06
CA ASP A 79 11.63 -17.24 -14.66
C ASP A 79 12.56 -17.41 -15.86
N GLN A 80 12.05 -17.83 -17.02
CA GLN A 80 12.84 -17.85 -18.26
C GLN A 80 13.33 -16.45 -18.65
N ARG A 81 12.50 -15.42 -18.49
CA ARG A 81 12.90 -14.02 -18.75
C ARG A 81 13.95 -13.53 -17.76
N PHE A 82 13.83 -13.91 -16.49
CA PHE A 82 14.85 -13.62 -15.49
C PHE A 82 16.18 -14.29 -15.82
N ILE A 83 16.19 -15.58 -16.18
CA ILE A 83 17.40 -16.30 -16.62
C ILE A 83 18.03 -15.64 -17.86
N SER A 84 17.21 -15.10 -18.76
CA SER A 84 17.70 -14.33 -19.92
C SER A 84 18.21 -12.92 -19.59
N GLY A 85 18.14 -12.47 -18.33
CA GLY A 85 18.60 -11.15 -17.88
C GLY A 85 17.68 -9.99 -18.28
N LYS A 86 16.44 -10.25 -18.71
CA LYS A 86 15.50 -9.20 -19.15
C LYS A 86 14.78 -8.48 -18.01
N ILE A 87 14.75 -9.10 -16.83
CA ILE A 87 13.96 -8.68 -15.67
C ILE A 87 14.85 -8.71 -14.43
N THR A 88 14.62 -7.79 -13.49
CA THR A 88 15.32 -7.76 -12.19
C THR A 88 14.74 -8.76 -11.19
N GLU A 89 15.51 -9.12 -10.17
CA GLU A 89 15.07 -10.02 -9.09
C GLU A 89 13.92 -9.42 -8.23
N VAL A 90 13.77 -8.10 -8.22
CA VAL A 90 12.64 -7.41 -7.58
C VAL A 90 11.39 -7.53 -8.44
N GLN A 91 11.48 -7.26 -9.74
CA GLN A 91 10.36 -7.40 -10.67
C GLN A 91 9.89 -8.86 -10.77
N ARG A 92 10.82 -9.83 -10.74
CA ARG A 92 10.49 -11.26 -10.70
C ARG A 92 9.59 -11.58 -9.51
N PHE A 93 10.01 -11.15 -8.31
CA PHE A 93 9.27 -11.35 -7.07
C PHE A 93 7.90 -10.67 -7.08
N GLN A 94 7.82 -9.41 -7.53
CA GLN A 94 6.55 -8.68 -7.65
C GLN A 94 5.57 -9.39 -8.60
N LYS A 95 6.06 -9.86 -9.75
CA LYS A 95 5.23 -10.58 -10.71
C LYS A 95 4.68 -11.88 -10.14
N VAL A 96 5.48 -12.63 -9.37
CA VAL A 96 5.01 -13.87 -8.70
C VAL A 96 3.87 -13.56 -7.73
N ILE A 97 4.01 -12.51 -6.91
CA ILE A 97 2.95 -12.05 -6.00
C ILE A 97 1.69 -11.68 -6.77
N ASP A 98 1.83 -10.89 -7.85
CA ASP A 98 0.69 -10.45 -8.65
C ASP A 98 -0.05 -11.63 -9.31
N VAL A 99 0.67 -12.64 -9.80
CA VAL A 99 0.06 -13.85 -10.38
C VAL A 99 -0.72 -14.63 -9.33
N TRP A 100 -0.17 -14.86 -8.13
CA TRP A 100 -0.88 -15.59 -7.07
C TRP A 100 -2.04 -14.81 -6.48
N HIS A 101 -1.92 -13.49 -6.38
CA HIS A 101 -3.02 -12.64 -5.91
C HIS A 101 -4.17 -12.60 -6.92
N THR A 102 -3.87 -12.43 -8.20
CA THR A 102 -4.88 -12.37 -9.27
C THR A 102 -5.59 -13.72 -9.46
N THR A 103 -4.86 -14.82 -9.43
CA THR A 103 -5.45 -16.18 -9.45
C THR A 103 -6.34 -16.43 -8.23
N GLY A 104 -5.99 -15.89 -7.06
CA GLY A 104 -6.81 -15.98 -5.86
C GLY A 104 -8.12 -15.20 -5.91
N GLU A 105 -8.14 -14.01 -6.51
CA GLU A 105 -9.40 -13.28 -6.73
C GLU A 105 -10.25 -13.93 -7.84
N LEU A 106 -9.63 -14.41 -8.92
CA LEU A 106 -10.32 -15.20 -9.94
C LEU A 106 -11.03 -16.42 -9.37
N LEU A 107 -10.34 -17.18 -8.52
CA LEU A 107 -10.92 -18.31 -7.82
C LEU A 107 -12.11 -17.89 -6.95
N LYS A 108 -12.06 -16.70 -6.37
CA LYS A 108 -13.18 -16.17 -5.57
C LYS A 108 -14.42 -15.98 -6.44
N ASP A 109 -14.27 -15.36 -7.61
CA ASP A 109 -15.39 -15.10 -8.51
C ASP A 109 -15.93 -16.39 -9.11
N GLU A 110 -15.07 -17.33 -9.46
CA GLU A 110 -15.48 -18.65 -9.96
C GLU A 110 -16.17 -19.52 -8.90
N LEU A 111 -15.87 -19.32 -7.61
CA LEU A 111 -16.64 -19.97 -6.55
C LEU A 111 -18.10 -19.50 -6.58
N ILE A 112 -18.33 -18.20 -6.78
CA ILE A 112 -19.68 -17.61 -6.83
C ILE A 112 -20.47 -18.19 -8.01
N THR A 113 -19.84 -18.28 -9.19
CA THR A 113 -20.47 -18.85 -10.38
C THR A 113 -20.77 -20.33 -10.17
N ASN A 114 -19.83 -21.09 -9.61
CA ASN A 114 -20.00 -22.52 -9.34
C ASN A 114 -21.18 -22.79 -8.39
N PHE A 115 -21.30 -22.04 -7.28
CA PHE A 115 -22.45 -22.21 -6.38
C PHE A 115 -23.79 -21.89 -7.06
N ARG A 116 -23.83 -20.86 -7.91
CA ARG A 116 -25.04 -20.52 -8.70
C ARG A 116 -25.44 -21.62 -9.67
N GLN A 117 -24.46 -22.34 -10.23
CA GLN A 117 -24.70 -23.44 -11.18
C GLN A 117 -25.09 -24.74 -10.47
N VAL A 118 -24.42 -25.07 -9.36
CA VAL A 118 -24.60 -26.37 -8.69
C VAL A 118 -25.84 -26.38 -7.79
N SER A 119 -25.97 -25.42 -6.88
CA SER A 119 -27.11 -25.37 -5.96
C SER A 119 -27.13 -24.06 -5.17
N LEU A 120 -28.17 -23.25 -5.41
CA LEU A 120 -28.45 -22.03 -4.62
C LEU A 120 -28.79 -22.34 -3.15
N LEU A 121 -29.24 -23.58 -2.86
CA LEU A 121 -29.61 -24.04 -1.52
C LEU A 121 -28.43 -24.58 -0.71
N ASN A 122 -27.19 -24.44 -1.19
CA ASN A 122 -26.03 -24.84 -0.41
C ASN A 122 -25.96 -24.00 0.89
N PRO A 123 -25.85 -24.62 2.08
CA PRO A 123 -25.77 -23.92 3.36
C PRO A 123 -24.65 -22.87 3.41
N VAL A 124 -23.47 -23.18 2.88
CA VAL A 124 -22.31 -22.27 2.85
C VAL A 124 -22.61 -21.05 1.99
N TYR A 125 -23.26 -21.27 0.85
CA TYR A 125 -23.70 -20.19 -0.03
C TYR A 125 -24.76 -19.33 0.66
N MET A 126 -25.79 -19.94 1.24
CA MET A 126 -26.86 -19.24 1.93
C MET A 126 -26.33 -18.37 3.08
N MET A 127 -25.44 -18.89 3.93
CA MET A 127 -24.88 -18.14 5.06
C MET A 127 -24.04 -16.93 4.61
N ALA A 128 -23.19 -17.11 3.59
CA ALA A 128 -22.32 -16.04 3.09
C ALA A 128 -23.07 -14.97 2.30
N PHE A 129 -23.99 -15.36 1.39
CA PHE A 129 -24.72 -14.41 0.54
C PHE A 129 -25.87 -13.70 1.26
N SER A 130 -26.51 -14.35 2.23
CA SER A 130 -27.47 -13.66 3.11
C SER A 130 -26.80 -12.60 4.00
N GLY A 131 -25.48 -12.71 4.21
CA GLY A 131 -24.73 -11.89 5.15
C GLY A 131 -25.02 -12.22 6.61
N ALA A 132 -25.61 -13.39 6.89
CA ALA A 132 -25.88 -13.86 8.24
C ALA A 132 -24.57 -14.17 8.97
N ARG A 133 -23.68 -14.97 8.36
CA ARG A 133 -22.35 -15.28 8.89
C ARG A 133 -21.43 -15.72 7.77
N GLY A 134 -20.20 -15.23 7.81
CA GLY A 134 -19.18 -15.59 6.84
C GLY A 134 -18.99 -14.53 5.75
N ASN A 135 -17.75 -14.36 5.31
CA ASN A 135 -17.40 -13.52 4.17
C ASN A 135 -16.99 -14.42 2.98
N ILE A 136 -17.18 -13.95 1.75
CA ILE A 136 -16.73 -14.68 0.55
C ILE A 136 -15.22 -14.98 0.58
N SER A 137 -14.42 -14.10 1.20
CA SER A 137 -12.99 -14.34 1.41
C SER A 137 -12.72 -15.53 2.35
N GLN A 138 -13.62 -15.82 3.29
CA GLN A 138 -13.52 -16.99 4.18
C GLN A 138 -13.97 -18.26 3.44
N VAL A 139 -15.05 -18.18 2.66
CA VAL A 139 -15.48 -19.28 1.78
C VAL A 139 -14.36 -19.67 0.80
N ARG A 140 -13.64 -18.68 0.26
CA ARG A 140 -12.44 -18.92 -0.56
C ARG A 140 -11.37 -19.74 0.16
N GLN A 141 -11.12 -19.48 1.44
CA GLN A 141 -10.13 -20.25 2.22
C GLN A 141 -10.60 -21.68 2.50
N LEU A 142 -11.91 -21.90 2.68
CA LEU A 142 -12.47 -23.21 2.93
C LEU A 142 -12.43 -24.12 1.69
N VAL A 143 -12.79 -23.58 0.52
CA VAL A 143 -13.09 -24.38 -0.69
C VAL A 143 -12.16 -24.06 -1.88
N GLY A 144 -11.65 -22.83 -1.96
CA GLY A 144 -10.78 -22.39 -3.05
C GLY A 144 -9.31 -22.64 -2.77
N MET A 145 -8.61 -21.60 -2.31
CA MET A 145 -7.23 -21.65 -1.84
C MET A 145 -7.04 -20.61 -0.75
N ARG A 146 -6.04 -20.82 0.11
CA ARG A 146 -5.73 -19.83 1.16
C ARG A 146 -4.89 -18.65 0.65
N GLY A 147 -3.99 -18.89 -0.31
CA GLY A 147 -3.25 -17.86 -1.03
C GLY A 147 -1.99 -17.36 -0.31
N LEU A 148 -1.65 -16.08 -0.52
CA LEU A 148 -0.42 -15.45 -0.02
C LEU A 148 -0.56 -15.00 1.44
N MET A 149 0.42 -15.36 2.28
CA MET A 149 0.50 -15.00 3.70
C MET A 149 1.61 -13.98 3.96
N SER A 150 1.53 -13.30 5.11
CA SER A 150 2.57 -12.41 5.62
C SER A 150 3.36 -13.02 6.78
N ASP A 151 4.66 -12.74 6.85
CA ASP A 151 5.50 -13.01 8.02
C ASP A 151 5.16 -12.05 9.20
N SER A 152 5.72 -12.30 10.37
CA SER A 152 5.67 -11.48 11.58
C SER A 152 5.96 -9.99 11.33
N GLN A 153 6.86 -9.67 10.40
CA GLN A 153 7.18 -8.29 10.01
C GLN A 153 6.16 -7.66 9.04
N GLY A 154 5.16 -8.41 8.58
CA GLY A 154 4.19 -7.98 7.55
C GLY A 154 4.71 -8.07 6.12
N GLU A 155 5.80 -8.80 5.89
CA GLU A 155 6.35 -9.05 4.56
C GLU A 155 5.65 -10.25 3.93
N ILE A 156 5.30 -10.15 2.65
CA ILE A 156 4.64 -11.24 1.92
C ILE A 156 5.65 -12.36 1.67
N ILE A 157 5.27 -13.58 2.02
CA ILE A 157 6.05 -14.79 1.76
C ILE A 157 5.80 -15.22 0.31
N ASP A 158 6.86 -15.57 -0.42
CA ASP A 158 6.81 -15.96 -1.84
C ASP A 158 6.11 -17.30 -2.09
N LEU A 159 6.03 -18.16 -1.08
CA LEU A 159 5.36 -19.45 -1.10
C LEU A 159 3.87 -19.32 -0.74
N PRO A 160 2.94 -19.40 -1.72
CA PRO A 160 1.51 -19.37 -1.43
C PRO A 160 1.02 -20.74 -0.94
N ILE A 161 -0.05 -20.71 -0.15
CA ILE A 161 -0.79 -21.90 0.28
C ILE A 161 -1.84 -22.22 -0.79
N LYS A 162 -1.61 -23.29 -1.56
CA LYS A 162 -2.47 -23.70 -2.68
C LYS A 162 -3.66 -24.55 -2.23
N SER A 163 -3.46 -25.27 -1.15
CA SER A 163 -4.46 -26.07 -0.47
C SER A 163 -5.55 -25.20 0.16
N ASN A 164 -6.67 -25.84 0.47
CA ASN A 164 -7.80 -25.26 1.21
C ASN A 164 -8.05 -26.08 2.49
N PHE A 165 -8.95 -25.60 3.36
CA PHE A 165 -9.23 -26.31 4.61
C PHE A 165 -9.94 -27.66 4.41
N ARG A 166 -10.67 -27.85 3.30
CA ARG A 166 -11.27 -29.16 2.97
C ARG A 166 -10.22 -30.20 2.56
N GLU A 167 -9.21 -29.82 1.79
CA GLU A 167 -8.11 -30.66 1.32
C GLU A 167 -7.10 -30.94 2.44
N GLY A 168 -6.97 -30.01 3.40
CA GLY A 168 -5.96 -30.07 4.46
C GLY A 168 -4.69 -29.30 4.09
N LEU A 169 -3.91 -28.91 5.10
CA LEU A 169 -2.67 -28.15 4.93
C LEU A 169 -1.46 -29.03 5.22
N ASN A 170 -0.42 -28.91 4.40
CA ASN A 170 0.87 -29.53 4.71
C ASN A 170 1.55 -28.84 5.91
N ILE A 171 2.50 -29.51 6.57
CA ILE A 171 3.23 -28.97 7.74
C ILE A 171 3.86 -27.59 7.43
N THR A 172 4.46 -27.44 6.25
CA THR A 172 5.08 -26.19 5.80
C THR A 172 4.04 -25.09 5.57
N GLU A 173 2.93 -25.40 4.91
CA GLU A 173 1.82 -24.48 4.68
C GLU A 173 1.15 -24.05 5.99
N TYR A 174 1.00 -24.99 6.93
CA TYR A 174 0.47 -24.73 8.26
C TYR A 174 1.37 -23.77 9.04
N LEU A 175 2.70 -24.02 9.05
CA LEU A 175 3.68 -23.15 9.72
C LEU A 175 3.68 -21.73 9.14
N ILE A 176 3.64 -21.59 7.81
CA ILE A 176 3.54 -20.29 7.13
C ILE A 176 2.27 -19.54 7.57
N SER A 177 1.16 -20.27 7.70
CA SER A 177 -0.10 -19.75 8.21
C SER A 177 -0.02 -19.27 9.67
N CYS A 178 0.75 -19.97 10.51
CA CYS A 178 0.89 -19.64 11.93
C CYS A 178 1.53 -18.26 12.17
N TYR A 179 2.46 -17.82 11.31
CA TYR A 179 3.06 -16.49 11.44
C TYR A 179 2.01 -15.37 11.33
N GLY A 180 1.17 -15.44 10.29
CA GLY A 180 0.07 -14.48 10.08
C GLY A 180 -0.97 -14.53 11.20
N ALA A 181 -1.35 -15.73 11.64
CA ALA A 181 -2.34 -15.91 12.71
C ALA A 181 -1.84 -15.38 14.06
N ARG A 182 -0.60 -15.72 14.46
CA ARG A 182 0.01 -15.25 15.72
C ARG A 182 0.15 -13.74 15.73
N LYS A 183 0.60 -13.15 14.61
CA LYS A 183 0.69 -11.70 14.48
C LYS A 183 -0.68 -11.05 14.68
N GLY A 184 -1.72 -11.55 14.01
CA GLY A 184 -3.09 -11.05 14.16
C GLY A 184 -3.58 -11.08 15.61
N LEU A 185 -3.37 -12.20 16.31
CA LEU A 185 -3.70 -12.34 17.74
C LEU A 185 -2.98 -11.29 18.61
N VAL A 186 -1.66 -11.16 18.46
CA VAL A 186 -0.86 -10.22 19.25
C VAL A 186 -1.24 -8.77 18.94
N ASP A 187 -1.41 -8.43 17.66
CA ASP A 187 -1.83 -7.10 17.22
C ASP A 187 -3.20 -6.74 17.82
N THR A 188 -4.15 -7.67 17.85
CA THR A 188 -5.47 -7.40 18.44
C THR A 188 -5.38 -7.13 19.94
N ALA A 189 -4.59 -7.91 20.67
CA ALA A 189 -4.41 -7.74 22.12
C ALA A 189 -3.72 -6.41 22.47
N LEU A 190 -2.73 -5.98 21.69
CA LEU A 190 -2.01 -4.72 21.93
C LEU A 190 -2.80 -3.49 21.47
N ARG A 191 -3.48 -3.58 20.33
CA ARG A 191 -4.13 -2.41 19.71
C ARG A 191 -5.46 -2.05 20.36
N THR A 192 -6.14 -2.98 21.04
CA THR A 192 -7.34 -2.68 21.83
C THR A 192 -7.04 -1.63 22.91
N ALA A 193 -5.92 -1.78 23.62
CA ALA A 193 -5.45 -0.80 24.61
C ALA A 193 -5.23 0.59 23.98
N ASN A 194 -4.56 0.66 22.82
CA ASN A 194 -4.30 1.92 22.11
C ASN A 194 -5.61 2.61 21.67
N SER A 195 -6.58 1.84 21.14
CA SER A 195 -7.88 2.40 20.78
C SER A 195 -8.66 2.92 21.99
N GLY A 196 -8.65 2.20 23.12
CA GLY A 196 -9.28 2.67 24.36
C GLY A 196 -8.58 3.90 24.95
N TYR A 197 -7.26 3.98 24.83
CA TYR A 197 -6.52 5.17 25.24
C TYR A 197 -6.84 6.39 24.34
N LEU A 198 -7.01 6.18 23.02
CA LEU A 198 -7.48 7.23 22.12
C LEU A 198 -8.90 7.69 22.46
N THR A 199 -9.84 6.77 22.75
CA THR A 199 -11.21 7.14 23.12
C THR A 199 -11.23 8.00 24.38
N ARG A 200 -10.45 7.63 25.40
CA ARG A 200 -10.27 8.43 26.62
C ARG A 200 -9.80 9.85 26.31
N ARG A 201 -8.73 10.00 25.51
CA ARG A 201 -8.22 11.32 25.10
C ARG A 201 -9.26 12.16 24.36
N LEU A 202 -10.03 11.54 23.45
CA LEU A 202 -11.08 12.25 22.72
C LEU A 202 -12.18 12.75 23.65
N VAL A 203 -12.56 11.97 24.66
CA VAL A 203 -13.55 12.38 25.67
C VAL A 203 -12.99 13.55 26.48
N ASP A 204 -11.76 13.46 26.98
CA ASP A 204 -11.15 14.52 27.80
C ASP A 204 -11.06 15.86 27.05
N VAL A 205 -10.81 15.85 25.73
CA VAL A 205 -10.77 17.07 24.89
C VAL A 205 -12.16 17.68 24.66
N SER A 206 -13.20 16.86 24.55
CA SER A 206 -14.51 17.30 24.03
C SER A 206 -15.62 17.32 25.06
N GLN A 207 -15.41 16.81 26.27
CA GLN A 207 -16.43 16.68 27.32
C GLN A 207 -17.12 18.00 27.71
N SER A 208 -16.47 19.15 27.53
CA SER A 208 -17.05 20.46 27.83
C SER A 208 -18.10 20.92 26.78
N LEU A 209 -18.18 20.25 25.64
CA LEU A 209 -19.07 20.64 24.54
C LEU A 209 -20.49 20.07 24.72
N ILE A 210 -21.39 20.97 25.11
CA ILE A 210 -22.82 20.71 25.36
C ILE A 210 -23.65 21.65 24.49
N ILE A 211 -24.89 21.28 24.17
CA ILE A 211 -25.84 22.16 23.49
C ILE A 211 -26.59 23.02 24.51
N ASN A 212 -26.21 24.29 24.67
CA ASN A 212 -26.88 25.16 25.65
C ASN A 212 -27.80 26.21 25.01
N GLN A 213 -27.64 26.51 23.72
CA GLN A 213 -28.42 27.56 23.06
C GLN A 213 -28.96 27.10 21.71
N VAL A 214 -30.09 27.67 21.28
CA VAL A 214 -30.74 27.32 20.01
C VAL A 214 -29.95 27.85 18.81
N ASP A 215 -29.66 29.15 18.76
CA ASP A 215 -28.95 29.79 17.64
C ASP A 215 -27.79 30.67 18.12
N CYS A 216 -26.63 30.55 17.49
CA CYS A 216 -25.49 31.47 17.67
C CYS A 216 -25.51 32.68 16.73
N LYS A 217 -26.54 32.81 15.88
CA LYS A 217 -26.73 33.91 14.91
C LYS A 217 -25.62 34.05 13.86
N THR A 218 -24.80 33.02 13.67
CA THR A 218 -23.73 33.04 12.67
C THR A 218 -24.28 33.14 11.24
N HIS A 219 -23.58 33.93 10.43
CA HIS A 219 -23.79 34.04 8.98
C HIS A 219 -22.78 33.19 8.18
N TYR A 220 -21.74 32.68 8.85
CA TYR A 220 -20.75 31.80 8.23
C TYR A 220 -21.36 30.42 7.95
N GLY A 221 -20.97 29.84 6.81
CA GLY A 221 -21.41 28.51 6.40
C GLY A 221 -20.30 27.77 5.68
N MET A 222 -20.26 26.46 5.88
CA MET A 222 -19.31 25.56 5.23
C MET A 222 -19.89 25.08 3.90
N LEU A 223 -19.08 25.14 2.84
CA LEU A 223 -19.44 24.58 1.54
C LEU A 223 -19.33 23.05 1.58
N VAL A 224 -20.44 22.35 1.29
CA VAL A 224 -20.45 20.89 1.19
C VAL A 224 -19.90 20.46 -0.16
N LYS A 225 -18.90 19.58 -0.15
CA LYS A 225 -18.36 18.92 -1.35
C LYS A 225 -18.51 17.41 -1.24
N PRO A 226 -18.78 16.69 -2.34
CA PRO A 226 -18.69 15.24 -2.35
C PRO A 226 -17.25 14.82 -2.07
N LEU A 227 -17.09 13.69 -1.38
CA LEU A 227 -15.77 13.14 -1.10
C LEU A 227 -15.41 12.16 -2.23
N VAL A 228 -14.58 12.63 -3.17
CA VAL A 228 -14.15 11.86 -4.35
C VAL A 228 -12.66 11.61 -4.31
N ARG A 229 -12.22 10.38 -4.55
CA ARG A 229 -10.82 10.02 -4.71
C ARG A 229 -10.67 8.94 -5.77
N ASN A 230 -9.78 9.15 -6.74
CA ASN A 230 -9.53 8.25 -7.87
C ASN A 230 -10.81 7.88 -8.63
N SER A 231 -11.62 8.88 -9.02
CA SER A 231 -12.94 8.73 -9.66
C SER A 231 -14.04 7.99 -8.85
N LYS A 232 -13.72 7.40 -7.70
CA LYS A 232 -14.70 6.78 -6.80
C LYS A 232 -15.27 7.81 -5.82
N THR A 233 -16.60 7.91 -5.77
CA THR A 233 -17.34 8.73 -4.82
C THR A 233 -17.53 7.93 -3.52
N TYR A 234 -16.80 8.30 -2.46
CA TYR A 234 -16.94 7.63 -1.15
C TYR A 234 -18.19 8.10 -0.42
N ILE A 235 -18.48 9.41 -0.49
CA ILE A 235 -19.64 10.02 0.17
C ILE A 235 -20.33 10.95 -0.81
N SER A 236 -21.63 10.72 -1.00
CA SER A 236 -22.46 11.59 -1.82
C SER A 236 -22.85 12.87 -1.07
N VAL A 237 -23.18 13.91 -1.82
CA VAL A 237 -23.67 15.18 -1.24
C VAL A 237 -24.92 14.94 -0.39
N GLN A 238 -25.81 14.05 -0.82
CA GLN A 238 -27.03 13.69 -0.09
C GLN A 238 -26.72 13.20 1.34
N GLN A 239 -25.78 12.27 1.49
CA GLN A 239 -25.43 11.70 2.80
C GLN A 239 -24.80 12.74 3.74
N ARG A 240 -24.07 13.72 3.20
CA ARG A 240 -23.49 14.82 4.01
C ARG A 240 -24.54 15.84 4.47
N LEU A 241 -25.60 16.03 3.69
CA LEU A 241 -26.65 17.01 3.99
C LEU A 241 -27.66 16.51 5.01
N THR A 242 -27.94 15.20 5.05
CA THR A 242 -28.97 14.65 5.95
C THR A 242 -28.68 14.99 7.41
N GLY A 243 -29.65 15.61 8.09
CA GLY A 243 -29.55 16.00 9.50
C GLY A 243 -28.65 17.20 9.78
N ARG A 244 -28.35 18.01 8.77
CA ARG A 244 -27.69 19.33 8.88
C ARG A 244 -28.69 20.46 8.67
N VAL A 245 -28.29 21.67 9.06
CA VAL A 245 -29.08 22.90 8.89
C VAL A 245 -28.43 23.79 7.83
N ILE A 246 -29.26 24.41 6.99
CA ILE A 246 -28.79 25.26 5.89
C ILE A 246 -28.41 26.66 6.38
N ALA A 247 -27.25 27.15 5.96
CA ALA A 247 -26.75 28.48 6.32
C ALA A 247 -27.26 29.60 5.38
N LYS A 248 -27.48 29.29 4.09
CA LYS A 248 -27.97 30.24 3.07
C LYS A 248 -29.13 29.63 2.31
N SER A 249 -30.22 30.38 2.13
CA SER A 249 -31.41 29.92 1.40
C SER A 249 -31.03 29.41 0.01
N ILE A 250 -31.65 28.31 -0.38
CA ILE A 250 -31.39 27.63 -1.65
C ILE A 250 -32.54 27.94 -2.60
N PHE A 251 -32.20 28.45 -3.78
CA PHE A 251 -33.13 28.71 -4.87
C PHE A 251 -32.96 27.64 -5.95
N ASP A 252 -34.06 27.28 -6.61
CA ASP A 252 -34.05 26.41 -7.76
C ASP A 252 -33.51 27.13 -9.02
N LYS A 253 -33.31 26.40 -10.12
CA LYS A 253 -32.91 27.00 -11.41
C LYS A 253 -33.90 28.05 -11.91
N GLU A 254 -35.16 27.95 -11.51
CA GLU A 254 -36.26 28.88 -11.82
C GLU A 254 -36.41 30.00 -10.78
N ASN A 255 -35.40 30.23 -9.92
CA ASN A 255 -35.42 31.21 -8.81
C ASN A 255 -36.52 31.01 -7.75
N GLN A 256 -37.22 29.87 -7.76
CA GLN A 256 -38.15 29.52 -6.69
C GLN A 256 -37.40 29.06 -5.44
N LEU A 257 -37.86 29.49 -4.26
CA LEU A 257 -37.23 29.12 -2.99
C LEU A 257 -37.47 27.63 -2.69
N LEU A 258 -36.40 26.84 -2.65
CA LEU A 258 -36.47 25.40 -2.35
C LEU A 258 -36.38 25.16 -0.85
N VAL A 259 -35.50 25.89 -0.17
CA VAL A 259 -35.26 25.74 1.27
C VAL A 259 -34.87 27.07 1.90
N ASN A 260 -35.44 27.36 3.06
CA ASN A 260 -35.13 28.55 3.85
C ASN A 260 -33.79 28.41 4.60
N ARG A 261 -33.19 29.55 4.93
CA ARG A 261 -32.11 29.63 5.91
C ARG A 261 -32.59 29.06 7.25
N ASN A 262 -31.70 28.39 7.97
CA ASN A 262 -31.93 27.76 9.26
C ASN A 262 -32.93 26.59 9.25
N GLN A 263 -33.35 26.13 8.07
CA GLN A 263 -34.14 24.91 7.95
C GLN A 263 -33.23 23.67 7.98
N ASP A 264 -33.68 22.63 8.69
CA ASP A 264 -33.03 21.34 8.78
C ASP A 264 -33.35 20.46 7.56
N VAL A 265 -32.42 19.55 7.24
CA VAL A 265 -32.46 18.77 6.00
C VAL A 265 -32.82 17.30 6.27
N CYS A 266 -34.06 16.95 5.94
CA CYS A 266 -34.53 15.56 5.93
C CYS A 266 -33.99 14.78 4.72
N ILE A 267 -34.07 13.43 4.75
CA ILE A 267 -33.68 12.55 3.63
C ILE A 267 -34.43 12.90 2.32
N TYR A 268 -35.73 13.20 2.40
CA TYR A 268 -36.52 13.62 1.24
C TYR A 268 -36.03 14.94 0.64
N LEU A 269 -35.75 15.93 1.50
CA LEU A 269 -35.26 17.23 1.08
C LEU A 269 -33.85 17.12 0.48
N ALA A 270 -32.97 16.31 1.08
CA ALA A 270 -31.64 16.03 0.53
C ALA A 270 -31.71 15.40 -0.87
N ASN A 271 -32.66 14.48 -1.11
CA ASN A 271 -32.91 13.90 -2.43
C ASN A 271 -33.40 14.95 -3.43
N LYS A 272 -34.31 15.84 -3.01
CA LYS A 272 -34.81 16.93 -3.84
C LYS A 272 -33.67 17.88 -4.25
N ILE A 273 -32.81 18.26 -3.32
CA ILE A 273 -31.62 19.08 -3.57
C ILE A 273 -30.64 18.38 -4.53
N ALA A 274 -30.41 17.07 -4.34
CA ALA A 274 -29.50 16.31 -5.18
C ALA A 274 -29.98 16.20 -6.64
N ARG A 275 -31.30 16.06 -6.86
CA ARG A 275 -31.90 16.00 -8.21
C ARG A 275 -31.76 17.32 -8.98
N ASN A 276 -31.86 18.46 -8.30
CA ASN A 276 -31.82 19.77 -8.95
C ASN A 276 -30.39 20.21 -9.33
N SER A 277 -29.36 19.40 -9.08
CA SER A 277 -27.95 19.64 -9.50
C SER A 277 -27.39 20.99 -9.01
N ILE A 278 -27.71 21.38 -7.77
CA ILE A 278 -27.29 22.67 -7.20
C ILE A 278 -25.79 22.63 -6.83
N ASN A 279 -24.99 23.53 -7.42
CA ASN A 279 -23.53 23.49 -7.35
C ASN A 279 -22.91 24.02 -6.05
N ARG A 280 -23.61 24.83 -5.26
CA ARG A 280 -23.06 25.46 -4.05
C ARG A 280 -24.07 25.45 -2.91
N ILE A 281 -23.83 24.57 -1.94
CA ILE A 281 -24.68 24.40 -0.77
C ILE A 281 -23.87 24.74 0.48
N TYR A 282 -24.36 25.74 1.24
CA TYR A 282 -23.74 26.18 2.48
C TYR A 282 -24.53 25.64 3.67
N ILE A 283 -23.87 24.87 4.53
CA ILE A 283 -24.45 24.34 5.77
C ILE A 283 -23.85 25.03 6.98
N ARG A 284 -24.59 25.01 8.08
CA ARG A 284 -24.05 25.29 9.40
C ARG A 284 -23.26 24.06 9.90
N SER A 285 -22.14 24.33 10.57
CA SER A 285 -21.25 23.31 11.12
C SER A 285 -20.83 23.73 12.53
N PRO A 286 -20.54 22.78 13.45
CA PRO A 286 -19.93 23.07 14.74
C PRO A 286 -18.62 23.86 14.64
N LEU A 287 -17.85 23.70 13.55
CA LEU A 287 -16.60 24.42 13.32
C LEU A 287 -16.76 25.94 13.34
N ASN A 288 -17.83 26.43 12.72
CA ASN A 288 -18.08 27.87 12.54
C ASN A 288 -19.04 28.44 13.60
N CYS A 289 -19.26 27.70 14.69
CA CYS A 289 -20.17 28.09 15.75
C CYS A 289 -19.51 29.11 16.69
N GLU A 290 -20.08 30.31 16.76
CA GLU A 290 -19.63 31.45 17.59
C GLU A 290 -20.18 31.41 19.03
N ALA A 291 -20.78 30.30 19.44
CA ALA A 291 -21.20 30.10 20.82
C ALA A 291 -19.98 30.02 21.75
N ASN A 292 -20.03 30.71 22.89
CA ASN A 292 -18.98 30.66 23.91
C ASN A 292 -19.02 29.30 24.63
N LYS A 293 -17.90 28.56 24.65
CA LYS A 293 -17.69 27.26 25.33
C LYS A 293 -18.66 26.12 24.99
N CYS A 294 -19.77 26.37 24.30
CA CYS A 294 -20.81 25.42 23.93
C CYS A 294 -20.99 25.33 22.40
N ILE A 295 -21.95 24.53 21.95
CA ILE A 295 -22.37 24.44 20.54
C ILE A 295 -23.85 24.79 20.43
N CYS A 296 -24.22 25.56 19.40
CA CYS A 296 -25.61 25.88 19.14
C CYS A 296 -26.37 24.69 18.52
N GLN A 297 -27.65 24.54 18.86
CA GLN A 297 -28.52 23.48 18.34
C GLN A 297 -28.54 23.47 16.81
N LEU A 298 -28.68 24.64 16.16
CA LEU A 298 -28.70 24.76 14.70
C LEU A 298 -27.34 24.47 14.04
N CYS A 299 -26.24 24.61 14.76
CA CYS A 299 -24.89 24.36 14.27
C CYS A 299 -24.58 22.86 14.21
N TYR A 300 -25.13 22.12 15.18
CA TYR A 300 -25.03 20.67 15.27
C TYR A 300 -26.07 19.95 14.40
N GLY A 301 -27.30 20.47 14.38
CA GLY A 301 -28.44 19.91 13.64
C GLY A 301 -29.07 18.73 14.38
N TRP A 302 -29.29 17.62 13.66
CA TRP A 302 -29.98 16.47 14.23
C TRP A 302 -29.12 15.66 15.20
N SER A 303 -29.73 15.16 16.28
CA SER A 303 -29.24 13.99 17.01
C SER A 303 -29.49 12.76 16.14
N LEU A 304 -28.41 12.07 15.77
CA LEU A 304 -28.46 10.93 14.84
C LEU A 304 -29.19 9.72 15.43
N ALA A 305 -29.29 9.63 16.76
CA ALA A 305 -30.00 8.57 17.45
C ALA A 305 -31.53 8.69 17.27
N HIS A 306 -32.07 9.90 17.37
CA HIS A 306 -33.52 10.14 17.29
C HIS A 306 -34.00 10.63 15.93
N GLY A 307 -33.10 11.11 15.06
CA GLY A 307 -33.45 11.66 13.75
C GLY A 307 -34.24 12.96 13.82
N ARG A 308 -34.04 13.74 14.89
CA ARG A 308 -34.66 15.06 15.14
C ARG A 308 -33.57 16.05 15.56
N LEU A 309 -33.88 17.34 15.58
CA LEU A 309 -33.00 18.35 16.16
C LEU A 309 -32.56 17.94 17.57
N ALA A 310 -31.27 18.10 17.83
CA ALA A 310 -30.66 17.72 19.11
C ALA A 310 -31.27 18.53 20.27
N GLN A 311 -31.38 17.94 21.45
CA GLN A 311 -32.02 18.60 22.58
C GLN A 311 -31.05 19.57 23.28
N LEU A 312 -31.60 20.59 23.93
CA LEU A 312 -30.82 21.42 24.84
C LEU A 312 -30.35 20.54 26.01
N GLY A 313 -29.08 20.67 26.38
CA GLY A 313 -28.40 19.85 27.37
C GLY A 313 -27.79 18.54 26.86
N GLU A 314 -27.90 18.23 25.55
CA GLU A 314 -27.28 17.02 25.00
C GLU A 314 -25.74 17.14 24.99
N ALA A 315 -25.05 16.18 25.60
CA ALA A 315 -23.58 16.14 25.71
C ALA A 315 -22.91 15.67 24.41
N VAL A 316 -23.00 16.49 23.36
CA VAL A 316 -22.53 16.15 22.00
C VAL A 316 -21.04 15.88 21.90
N GLY A 317 -20.22 16.47 22.78
CA GLY A 317 -18.79 16.20 22.84
C GLY A 317 -18.47 14.74 23.14
N VAL A 318 -19.07 14.20 24.20
CA VAL A 318 -18.90 12.79 24.60
C VAL A 318 -19.43 11.84 23.51
N ILE A 319 -20.59 12.15 22.94
CA ILE A 319 -21.18 11.35 21.84
C ILE A 319 -20.23 11.32 20.63
N ALA A 320 -19.64 12.47 20.28
CA ALA A 320 -18.69 12.56 19.17
C ALA A 320 -17.40 11.76 19.43
N ALA A 321 -16.83 11.86 20.63
CA ALA A 321 -15.64 11.11 21.02
C ALA A 321 -15.88 9.59 20.92
N GLN A 322 -17.01 9.11 21.45
CA GLN A 322 -17.37 7.69 21.38
C GLN A 322 -17.64 7.22 19.95
N SER A 323 -18.33 8.04 19.15
CA SER A 323 -18.64 7.74 17.74
C SER A 323 -17.40 7.61 16.85
N ILE A 324 -16.26 8.19 17.26
CA ILE A 324 -14.96 8.04 16.59
C ILE A 324 -14.19 6.86 17.20
N GLY A 325 -14.23 6.75 18.52
CA GLY A 325 -13.46 5.81 19.30
C GLY A 325 -13.90 4.35 19.19
N GLU A 326 -15.19 4.07 19.36
CA GLU A 326 -15.74 2.71 19.33
C GLU A 326 -15.55 2.02 17.97
N PRO A 327 -15.82 2.66 16.81
CA PRO A 327 -15.47 2.05 15.53
C PRO A 327 -13.96 1.84 15.38
N GLY A 328 -13.14 2.67 16.03
CA GLY A 328 -11.69 2.51 16.10
C GLY A 328 -11.25 1.19 16.78
N THR A 329 -11.90 0.79 17.88
CA THR A 329 -11.66 -0.51 18.53
C THR A 329 -12.17 -1.66 17.65
N GLN A 330 -13.29 -1.45 16.93
CA GLN A 330 -13.82 -2.46 16.02
C GLN A 330 -12.86 -2.73 14.84
N LEU A 331 -12.21 -1.69 14.31
CA LEU A 331 -11.20 -1.84 13.26
C LEU A 331 -10.01 -2.70 13.71
N THR A 332 -9.56 -2.52 14.95
CA THR A 332 -8.43 -3.29 15.49
C THR A 332 -8.80 -4.74 15.77
N MET A 333 -10.08 -5.03 16.09
CA MET A 333 -10.56 -6.41 16.26
C MET A 333 -10.82 -7.16 14.95
N ARG A 334 -11.28 -6.48 13.88
CA ARG A 334 -11.59 -7.13 12.58
C ARG A 334 -10.38 -7.79 11.92
N THR A 335 -9.18 -7.37 12.26
CA THR A 335 -7.93 -7.84 11.66
C THR A 335 -7.57 -9.26 12.11
N PHE A 336 -8.09 -9.68 13.26
CA PHE A 336 -8.06 -11.07 13.72
C PHE A 336 -8.59 -12.04 12.65
N HIS A 337 -9.75 -11.70 12.06
CA HIS A 337 -10.44 -12.59 11.12
C HIS A 337 -9.77 -12.67 9.75
N THR A 338 -8.84 -11.76 9.43
CA THR A 338 -8.09 -11.78 8.17
C THR A 338 -6.82 -12.63 8.21
N GLY A 339 -6.34 -13.04 9.40
CA GLY A 339 -5.32 -14.09 9.56
C GLY A 339 -4.01 -13.91 8.78
N GLY A 340 -3.61 -12.66 8.49
CA GLY A 340 -2.40 -12.36 7.70
C GLY A 340 -2.52 -12.66 6.20
N VAL A 341 -3.75 -12.91 5.69
CA VAL A 341 -3.99 -13.12 4.26
C VAL A 341 -3.86 -11.80 3.51
N PHE A 342 -3.05 -11.78 2.46
CA PHE A 342 -2.88 -10.60 1.62
C PHE A 342 -4.17 -10.25 0.87
N ALA A 343 -4.67 -9.03 1.08
CA ALA A 343 -5.78 -8.44 0.35
C ALA A 343 -5.32 -7.14 -0.30
N GLY A 344 -4.64 -7.24 -1.43
CA GLY A 344 -4.36 -6.09 -2.29
C GLY A 344 -5.59 -5.71 -3.13
N ASN A 345 -5.64 -4.46 -3.60
CA ASN A 345 -6.59 -4.06 -4.64
C ASN A 345 -6.13 -4.66 -5.98
N VAL A 346 -6.94 -5.53 -6.57
CA VAL A 346 -6.72 -6.01 -7.95
C VAL A 346 -7.21 -4.94 -8.92
N LYS A 347 -6.41 -4.62 -9.93
CA LYS A 347 -6.90 -3.81 -11.07
C LYS A 347 -7.85 -4.66 -11.89
N ASP A 348 -8.93 -4.07 -12.39
CA ASP A 348 -9.91 -4.82 -13.18
C ASP A 348 -9.25 -5.37 -14.45
N LYS A 349 -9.18 -6.70 -14.53
CA LYS A 349 -8.60 -7.43 -15.65
C LYS A 349 -9.70 -8.09 -16.46
N ILE A 350 -9.46 -8.18 -17.76
CA ILE A 350 -10.36 -8.82 -18.71
C ILE A 350 -9.73 -10.14 -19.14
N TYR A 351 -10.53 -11.19 -19.01
CA TYR A 351 -10.12 -12.57 -19.24
C TYR A 351 -10.71 -13.12 -20.53
N ALA A 352 -9.99 -14.06 -21.14
CA ALA A 352 -10.51 -14.83 -22.27
C ALA A 352 -11.68 -15.73 -21.83
N PRO A 353 -12.84 -15.70 -22.52
CA PRO A 353 -13.98 -16.57 -22.21
C PRO A 353 -13.69 -18.04 -22.57
N HIS A 354 -13.03 -18.29 -23.69
CA HIS A 354 -12.74 -19.64 -24.22
C HIS A 354 -11.38 -19.67 -24.94
N ASN A 355 -10.94 -20.85 -25.38
CA ASN A 355 -9.68 -21.01 -26.10
C ASN A 355 -9.82 -20.45 -27.52
N GLY A 356 -8.87 -19.66 -28.01
CA GLY A 356 -8.97 -19.17 -29.39
C GLY A 356 -7.90 -18.17 -29.80
N ILE A 357 -8.03 -17.69 -31.02
CA ILE A 357 -7.13 -16.72 -31.63
C ILE A 357 -7.71 -15.31 -31.46
N LEU A 358 -6.93 -14.42 -30.83
CA LEU A 358 -7.32 -13.03 -30.60
C LEU A 358 -7.08 -12.18 -31.86
N SER A 359 -8.08 -11.42 -32.30
CA SER A 359 -7.93 -10.41 -33.36
C SER A 359 -8.51 -9.05 -32.94
N TYR A 360 -7.76 -7.98 -33.20
CA TYR A 360 -8.15 -6.59 -32.91
C TYR A 360 -7.41 -5.61 -33.83
N SER A 361 -7.99 -4.43 -34.05
CA SER A 361 -7.40 -3.38 -34.89
C SER A 361 -6.30 -2.62 -34.15
N THR A 362 -5.17 -2.42 -34.82
CA THR A 362 -3.99 -1.72 -34.26
C THR A 362 -4.06 -0.19 -34.41
N SER A 363 -5.04 0.34 -35.15
CA SER A 363 -5.14 1.77 -35.49
C SER A 363 -5.59 2.66 -34.34
N SER A 364 -6.26 2.11 -33.32
CA SER A 364 -6.90 2.88 -32.23
C SER A 364 -6.09 2.92 -30.93
N GLY A 365 -4.77 2.69 -31.00
CA GLY A 365 -3.91 2.67 -29.82
C GLY A 365 -2.42 2.87 -30.08
N LYS A 366 -1.63 2.83 -29.01
CA LYS A 366 -0.17 3.00 -29.03
C LYS A 366 0.52 1.86 -28.27
N ILE A 367 1.68 1.42 -28.75
CA ILE A 367 2.50 0.44 -28.03
C ILE A 367 3.31 1.17 -26.96
N ILE A 368 3.14 0.79 -25.70
CA ILE A 368 3.88 1.29 -24.55
C ILE A 368 4.69 0.18 -23.90
N LYS A 369 5.68 0.54 -23.08
CA LYS A 369 6.38 -0.42 -22.22
C LYS A 369 5.82 -0.34 -20.80
N THR A 370 5.47 -1.48 -20.20
CA THR A 370 5.02 -1.53 -18.81
C THR A 370 6.18 -1.38 -17.83
N ALA A 371 5.87 -1.21 -16.53
CA ALA A 371 6.85 -1.19 -15.45
C ALA A 371 7.73 -2.46 -15.37
N PHE A 372 7.28 -3.56 -15.99
CA PHE A 372 8.00 -4.84 -16.06
C PHE A 372 8.79 -5.00 -17.38
N GLY A 373 8.86 -3.96 -18.21
CA GLY A 373 9.59 -3.96 -19.48
C GLY A 373 8.87 -4.68 -20.63
N GLU A 374 7.60 -5.06 -20.45
CA GLU A 374 6.81 -5.73 -21.49
C GLU A 374 6.30 -4.71 -22.51
N THR A 375 6.31 -5.07 -23.80
CA THR A 375 5.66 -4.25 -24.84
C THR A 375 4.18 -4.58 -24.90
N VAL A 376 3.34 -3.59 -24.65
CA VAL A 376 1.91 -3.74 -24.39
C VAL A 376 1.14 -2.68 -25.16
N PHE A 377 -0.06 -2.99 -25.62
CA PHE A 377 -0.84 -2.09 -26.48
C PHE A 377 -1.86 -1.30 -25.65
N LEU A 378 -1.73 0.03 -25.62
CA LEU A 378 -2.63 0.95 -24.93
C LEU A 378 -3.75 1.41 -25.87
N VAL A 379 -4.99 1.24 -25.44
CA VAL A 379 -6.19 1.67 -26.17
C VAL A 379 -6.48 3.15 -25.89
N LEU A 380 -6.60 3.97 -26.93
CA LEU A 380 -6.87 5.43 -26.81
C LEU A 380 -8.35 5.80 -26.99
N GLY A 381 -9.18 4.87 -27.44
CA GLY A 381 -10.64 5.01 -27.56
C GLY A 381 -11.37 3.76 -27.06
N GLU A 382 -12.63 3.57 -27.43
CA GLU A 382 -13.29 2.27 -27.23
C GLU A 382 -12.89 1.29 -28.34
N MET A 383 -12.59 0.05 -27.98
CA MET A 383 -12.15 -0.98 -28.93
C MET A 383 -12.91 -2.29 -28.72
N LYS A 384 -13.23 -2.98 -29.80
CA LYS A 384 -13.75 -4.36 -29.76
C LYS A 384 -12.64 -5.36 -30.05
N LEU A 385 -12.51 -6.36 -29.18
CA LEU A 385 -11.67 -7.55 -29.36
C LEU A 385 -12.52 -8.72 -29.85
N TYR A 386 -11.98 -9.53 -30.76
CA TYR A 386 -12.60 -10.77 -31.23
C TYR A 386 -11.74 -11.97 -30.85
N ILE A 387 -12.35 -13.02 -30.30
CA ILE A 387 -11.68 -14.30 -30.04
C ILE A 387 -12.39 -15.39 -30.83
N LYS A 388 -11.64 -16.05 -31.73
CA LYS A 388 -12.18 -17.09 -32.62
C LYS A 388 -11.66 -18.47 -32.20
N GLU A 389 -12.56 -19.41 -31.92
CA GLU A 389 -12.22 -20.82 -31.66
C GLU A 389 -12.50 -21.69 -32.88
N THR A 390 -13.71 -21.53 -33.43
CA THR A 390 -14.18 -22.10 -34.70
C THR A 390 -14.90 -21.01 -35.48
N TYR A 391 -15.25 -21.25 -36.76
CA TYR A 391 -15.97 -20.26 -37.58
C TYR A 391 -17.30 -19.79 -36.95
N LEU A 392 -17.92 -20.60 -36.08
CA LEU A 392 -19.19 -20.30 -35.41
C LEU A 392 -19.02 -19.70 -34.00
N ASN A 393 -17.99 -20.08 -33.25
CA ASN A 393 -17.75 -19.57 -31.88
C ASN A 393 -16.80 -18.37 -31.89
N THR A 394 -17.37 -17.17 -32.11
CA THR A 394 -16.66 -15.89 -31.95
C THR A 394 -17.22 -15.09 -30.77
N SER A 395 -16.37 -14.75 -29.80
CA SER A 395 -16.75 -13.88 -28.69
C SER A 395 -16.21 -12.47 -28.90
N THR A 396 -17.05 -11.46 -28.70
CA THR A 396 -16.68 -10.05 -28.77
C THR A 396 -16.55 -9.45 -27.37
N LEU A 397 -15.41 -8.81 -27.06
CA LEU A 397 -15.19 -8.08 -25.81
C LEU A 397 -15.02 -6.58 -26.11
N VAL A 398 -15.70 -5.72 -25.36
CA VAL A 398 -15.56 -4.27 -25.48
C VAL A 398 -14.58 -3.77 -24.42
N LEU A 399 -13.54 -3.06 -24.87
CA LEU A 399 -12.54 -2.44 -24.02
C LEU A 399 -12.80 -0.93 -23.88
N PRO A 400 -12.78 -0.38 -22.65
CA PRO A 400 -12.86 1.05 -22.43
C PRO A 400 -11.55 1.75 -22.81
N LYS A 401 -11.62 3.09 -22.91
CA LYS A 401 -10.46 3.96 -23.10
C LYS A 401 -9.41 3.74 -21.99
N PHE A 402 -8.13 3.76 -22.35
CA PHE A 402 -6.98 3.52 -21.47
C PHE A 402 -6.82 2.09 -20.95
N ALA A 403 -7.50 1.11 -21.55
CA ALA A 403 -7.18 -0.30 -21.33
C ALA A 403 -5.82 -0.68 -21.94
N VAL A 404 -5.14 -1.64 -21.32
CA VAL A 404 -3.78 -2.06 -21.64
C VAL A 404 -3.81 -3.55 -22.02
N ILE A 405 -3.54 -3.90 -23.28
CA ILE A 405 -3.64 -5.27 -23.83
C ILE A 405 -2.26 -5.92 -23.88
N PHE A 406 -2.09 -7.05 -23.18
CA PHE A 406 -0.82 -7.79 -23.06
C PHE A 406 -0.51 -8.69 -24.26
N THR A 407 -1.54 -9.22 -24.90
CA THR A 407 -1.40 -10.20 -25.98
C THR A 407 -1.34 -9.52 -27.33
N LYS A 408 -0.34 -9.89 -28.14
CA LYS A 408 -0.24 -9.47 -29.55
C LYS A 408 -1.42 -10.00 -30.37
N PRO A 409 -1.79 -9.33 -31.47
CA PRO A 409 -2.82 -9.85 -32.38
C PRO A 409 -2.39 -11.20 -32.97
N SER A 410 -3.38 -12.00 -33.35
CA SER A 410 -3.29 -13.35 -33.93
C SER A 410 -2.55 -14.40 -33.09
N LYS A 411 -2.39 -14.17 -31.79
CA LYS A 411 -1.85 -15.15 -30.85
C LYS A 411 -2.96 -16.03 -30.27
N GLU A 412 -2.65 -17.30 -30.04
CA GLU A 412 -3.50 -18.22 -29.29
C GLU A 412 -3.58 -17.82 -27.81
N VAL A 413 -4.80 -17.88 -27.28
CA VAL A 413 -5.14 -17.52 -25.90
C VAL A 413 -5.91 -18.68 -25.29
N PHE A 414 -5.59 -19.02 -24.04
CA PHE A 414 -6.30 -20.05 -23.29
C PHE A 414 -7.49 -19.47 -22.53
N SER A 415 -8.50 -20.29 -22.25
CA SER A 415 -9.65 -19.93 -21.42
C SER A 415 -9.17 -19.36 -20.08
N LYS A 416 -9.73 -18.21 -19.69
CA LYS A 416 -9.41 -17.46 -18.47
C LYS A 416 -7.98 -16.90 -18.39
N GLN A 417 -7.26 -16.85 -19.50
CA GLN A 417 -6.00 -16.10 -19.58
C GLN A 417 -6.27 -14.58 -19.58
N ILE A 418 -5.38 -13.80 -18.97
CA ILE A 418 -5.45 -12.33 -18.94
C ILE A 418 -5.17 -11.78 -20.35
N ILE A 419 -6.11 -11.00 -20.88
CA ILE A 419 -5.97 -10.32 -22.17
C ILE A 419 -5.63 -8.84 -21.96
N ALA A 420 -6.39 -8.15 -21.11
CA ALA A 420 -6.25 -6.72 -20.89
C ALA A 420 -6.42 -6.33 -19.42
N GLU A 421 -5.85 -5.19 -19.04
CA GLU A 421 -5.99 -4.54 -17.74
C GLU A 421 -6.59 -3.14 -17.95
N ILE A 422 -7.62 -2.80 -17.18
CA ILE A 422 -8.22 -1.46 -17.20
C ILE A 422 -7.36 -0.56 -16.31
N SER A 423 -6.89 0.57 -16.85
CA SER A 423 -6.08 1.54 -16.11
C SER A 423 -6.73 2.93 -16.12
N SER A 424 -6.59 3.68 -15.02
CA SER A 424 -7.03 5.08 -14.94
C SER A 424 -5.86 6.04 -15.23
N LEU A 425 -6.17 7.24 -15.75
CA LEU A 425 -5.15 8.22 -16.17
C LEU A 425 -4.26 8.71 -15.00
N GLU A 426 -4.82 8.80 -13.79
CA GLU A 426 -4.12 9.21 -12.57
C GLU A 426 -3.13 8.14 -12.07
N GLU A 427 -3.42 6.86 -12.29
CA GLU A 427 -2.57 5.73 -11.91
C GLU A 427 -1.34 5.58 -12.83
N MET A 428 -1.40 6.15 -14.04
CA MET A 428 -0.31 6.19 -15.01
C MET A 428 0.68 7.35 -14.75
N LEU A 429 0.44 8.19 -13.74
CA LEU A 429 1.34 9.24 -13.25
C LEU A 429 2.13 8.87 -11.98
N PRO A 430 2.79 7.69 -11.84
CA PRO A 430 3.50 7.35 -10.61
C PRO A 430 4.90 7.95 -10.59
N TYR A 431 5.02 9.29 -10.58
CA TYR A 431 6.30 9.96 -10.33
C TYR A 431 6.23 11.19 -9.40
N LEU A 432 5.04 11.70 -9.04
CA LEU A 432 4.94 13.00 -8.35
C LEU A 432 4.82 12.96 -6.82
N ASN A 433 4.29 11.89 -6.21
CA ASN A 433 4.12 11.88 -4.74
C ASN A 433 5.20 11.03 -4.06
N LYS A 434 6.35 11.67 -3.79
CA LYS A 434 7.45 11.16 -2.95
C LYS A 434 7.25 11.62 -1.50
N THR A 435 6.28 11.07 -0.78
CA THR A 435 6.28 11.19 0.68
C THR A 435 5.75 9.89 1.28
N ASP A 436 6.48 9.37 2.26
CA ASP A 436 6.17 8.21 3.11
C ASP A 436 6.26 6.81 2.49
N ARG A 437 7.44 6.40 2.00
CA ARG A 437 7.72 4.95 1.81
C ARG A 437 9.12 4.58 2.30
N VAL A 438 9.16 3.53 3.13
CA VAL A 438 10.41 2.92 3.60
C VAL A 438 11.09 2.24 2.42
N GLU A 439 12.25 2.74 2.01
CA GLU A 439 13.10 2.10 1.01
C GLU A 439 13.78 0.87 1.61
N ALA A 440 13.78 -0.24 0.88
CA ALA A 440 14.48 -1.44 1.29
C ALA A 440 15.46 -1.90 0.22
N PHE A 441 16.48 -2.62 0.66
CA PHE A 441 17.51 -3.17 -0.21
C PHE A 441 17.29 -4.66 -0.42
N LYS A 442 17.25 -5.12 -1.68
CA LYS A 442 17.36 -6.55 -2.01
C LYS A 442 18.79 -6.80 -2.49
N GLU A 443 19.52 -7.66 -1.78
CA GLU A 443 20.86 -8.06 -2.21
C GLU A 443 20.75 -9.13 -3.30
N VAL A 444 21.35 -8.87 -4.46
CA VAL A 444 21.51 -9.87 -5.52
C VAL A 444 22.84 -10.59 -5.27
N ARG A 445 22.79 -11.90 -5.05
CA ARG A 445 23.97 -12.73 -4.76
C ARG A 445 24.33 -13.62 -5.95
N THR A 446 25.61 -13.96 -6.06
CA THR A 446 26.12 -14.84 -7.11
C THR A 446 25.71 -16.30 -6.88
N VAL A 447 25.16 -16.96 -7.90
CA VAL A 447 24.87 -18.40 -7.87
C VAL A 447 26.11 -19.23 -8.21
N ILE A 448 26.99 -18.68 -9.04
CA ILE A 448 28.23 -19.29 -9.54
C ILE A 448 29.44 -18.47 -9.09
N SER A 449 30.59 -19.13 -8.94
CA SER A 449 31.87 -18.44 -8.79
C SER A 449 32.41 -18.05 -10.16
N GLY A 450 33.07 -16.90 -10.23
CA GLY A 450 33.91 -16.57 -11.37
C GLY A 450 34.10 -15.08 -11.60
N GLN A 451 34.23 -14.70 -12.87
CA GLN A 451 34.63 -13.34 -13.26
C GLN A 451 33.40 -12.48 -13.56
N VAL A 452 33.38 -11.26 -13.04
CA VAL A 452 32.29 -10.29 -13.27
C VAL A 452 32.63 -9.39 -14.45
N ILE A 453 31.70 -9.25 -15.40
CA ILE A 453 31.83 -8.36 -16.57
C ILE A 453 30.61 -7.44 -16.62
N PHE A 454 30.86 -6.13 -16.76
CA PHE A 454 29.81 -5.16 -17.02
C PHE A 454 29.60 -5.03 -18.52
N ASP A 455 28.34 -5.12 -18.94
CA ASP A 455 27.96 -4.88 -20.33
C ASP A 455 28.07 -3.39 -20.68
N GLY A 456 28.30 -3.07 -21.97
CA GLY A 456 28.60 -1.72 -22.45
C GLY A 456 27.50 -0.67 -22.20
N GLY A 457 26.30 -1.09 -21.79
CA GLY A 457 25.20 -0.20 -21.40
C GLY A 457 25.20 0.27 -19.94
N LEU A 458 26.08 -0.25 -19.08
CA LEU A 458 26.17 0.15 -17.66
C LEU A 458 27.01 1.41 -17.49
N ILE A 459 26.34 2.56 -17.28
CA ILE A 459 27.00 3.80 -16.87
C ILE A 459 27.02 3.84 -15.34
N THR A 460 28.22 3.93 -14.77
CA THR A 460 28.42 3.96 -13.33
C THR A 460 28.92 5.31 -12.84
N ARG A 461 28.35 5.84 -11.74
CA ARG A 461 28.81 7.04 -11.05
C ARG A 461 29.36 6.69 -9.67
N LYS A 462 30.49 7.26 -9.28
CA LYS A 462 30.97 7.20 -7.89
C LYS A 462 30.20 8.22 -7.06
N VAL A 463 29.60 7.79 -5.95
CA VAL A 463 28.88 8.66 -5.04
C VAL A 463 29.79 9.04 -3.88
N TYR A 464 30.07 10.33 -3.73
CA TYR A 464 30.56 10.92 -2.50
C TYR A 464 29.37 11.58 -1.82
N MET A 465 28.90 11.04 -0.70
CA MET A 465 27.87 11.69 0.12
C MET A 465 28.51 12.15 1.43
N ASP A 466 28.25 13.41 1.78
CA ASP A 466 28.66 14.01 3.04
C ASP A 466 27.90 13.42 4.24
N LYS A 467 28.61 13.42 5.37
CA LYS A 467 28.21 13.12 6.76
C LYS A 467 26.71 12.79 6.92
N PHE A 468 26.34 11.51 7.04
CA PHE A 468 25.28 10.95 7.94
C PHE A 468 24.83 9.50 7.61
N GLN A 469 25.36 8.83 6.57
CA GLN A 469 25.21 7.37 6.40
C GLN A 469 26.57 6.70 6.20
N SER A 470 27.16 6.21 7.30
CA SER A 470 28.47 5.55 7.33
C SER A 470 28.57 4.27 6.47
N ILE A 471 27.44 3.75 5.96
CA ILE A 471 27.35 2.48 5.22
C ILE A 471 27.62 2.64 3.70
N LEU A 472 27.68 3.88 3.17
CA LEU A 472 27.77 4.17 1.73
C LEU A 472 29.08 4.84 1.26
N LYS A 473 30.13 4.88 2.11
CA LYS A 473 31.44 5.38 1.66
C LYS A 473 32.01 4.48 0.55
N ASN A 474 32.38 5.08 -0.60
CA ASN A 474 33.00 4.44 -1.76
C ASN A 474 32.17 3.41 -2.54
N LYS A 475 30.85 3.59 -2.68
CA LYS A 475 30.03 2.70 -3.52
C LYS A 475 29.72 3.29 -4.90
N ILE A 476 29.62 2.41 -5.89
CA ILE A 476 29.35 2.74 -7.28
C ILE A 476 27.84 2.63 -7.52
N GLN A 477 27.20 3.70 -7.98
CA GLN A 477 25.77 3.73 -8.32
C GLN A 477 25.57 3.61 -9.84
N VAL A 478 24.57 2.84 -10.23
CA VAL A 478 24.17 2.65 -11.63
C VAL A 478 23.29 3.81 -12.09
N VAL A 479 23.65 4.45 -13.20
CA VAL A 479 22.93 5.59 -13.80
C VAL A 479 21.95 5.13 -14.88
N SER A 480 22.31 4.08 -15.63
CA SER A 480 21.50 3.46 -16.69
C SER A 480 21.35 1.96 -16.45
N ASP A 481 20.18 1.41 -16.75
CA ASP A 481 19.94 -0.03 -16.67
C ASP A 481 20.96 -0.80 -17.52
N GLY A 482 21.51 -1.88 -16.97
CA GLY A 482 22.38 -2.75 -17.76
C GLY A 482 22.76 -4.04 -17.08
N LEU A 483 23.44 -4.92 -17.83
CA LEU A 483 23.68 -6.29 -17.43
C LEU A 483 25.05 -6.46 -16.74
N VAL A 484 25.01 -7.05 -15.57
CA VAL A 484 26.19 -7.55 -14.85
C VAL A 484 26.27 -9.06 -15.08
N TRP A 485 27.24 -9.47 -15.89
CA TRP A 485 27.51 -10.88 -16.18
C TRP A 485 28.43 -11.46 -15.14
N VAL A 486 28.10 -12.67 -14.66
CA VAL A 486 29.04 -13.51 -13.92
C VAL A 486 29.36 -14.68 -14.82
N LEU A 487 30.61 -14.76 -15.29
CA LEU A 487 31.08 -15.89 -16.09
C LEU A 487 31.66 -16.95 -15.16
N GLU A 488 31.21 -18.19 -15.32
CA GLU A 488 31.62 -19.31 -14.48
C GLU A 488 33.12 -19.54 -14.60
N ASN A 489 33.79 -19.67 -13.45
CA ASN A 489 35.19 -20.06 -13.30
C ASN A 489 35.38 -20.72 -11.93
N GLU A 490 36.29 -21.68 -11.88
CA GLU A 490 36.83 -22.15 -10.60
C GLU A 490 37.89 -21.15 -10.11
N ILE A 491 37.65 -20.60 -8.91
CA ILE A 491 38.58 -19.67 -8.25
C ILE A 491 39.38 -20.47 -7.24
N PHE A 492 40.69 -20.55 -7.43
CA PHE A 492 41.60 -21.19 -6.48
C PHE A 492 42.42 -20.14 -5.73
N SER A 493 42.69 -20.41 -4.46
CA SER A 493 43.79 -19.73 -3.76
C SER A 493 45.12 -20.32 -4.24
N TYR A 494 46.13 -19.48 -4.41
CA TYR A 494 47.46 -19.89 -4.88
C TYR A 494 48.03 -21.13 -4.13
N LEU A 495 47.78 -21.22 -2.82
CA LEU A 495 48.22 -22.34 -1.98
C LEU A 495 47.52 -23.68 -2.29
N SER A 496 46.24 -23.63 -2.65
CA SER A 496 45.45 -24.82 -3.01
C SER A 496 45.82 -25.39 -4.38
N LEU A 497 46.31 -24.53 -5.28
CA LEU A 497 46.74 -24.91 -6.63
C LEU A 497 48.08 -25.66 -6.60
N LEU A 498 49.02 -25.23 -5.75
CA LEU A 498 50.30 -25.93 -5.52
C LEU A 498 50.09 -27.36 -5.00
N LYS A 499 49.21 -27.55 -4.01
CA LYS A 499 48.88 -28.89 -3.47
C LYS A 499 48.28 -29.84 -4.50
N ARG A 500 47.53 -29.33 -5.50
CA ARG A 500 46.96 -30.15 -6.59
C ARG A 500 47.97 -30.44 -7.70
N MET A 501 48.87 -29.50 -8.00
CA MET A 501 49.96 -29.71 -8.95
C MET A 501 50.92 -30.79 -8.45
N ASP A 502 51.25 -30.82 -7.16
CA ASP A 502 52.04 -31.90 -6.56
C ASP A 502 51.40 -33.29 -6.69
N ILE A 503 50.07 -33.36 -6.78
CA ILE A 503 49.32 -34.61 -6.96
C ILE A 503 49.31 -35.03 -8.44
N LEU A 504 49.16 -34.08 -9.37
CA LEU A 504 49.16 -34.35 -10.82
C LEU A 504 50.55 -34.76 -11.35
N PHE A 505 51.64 -34.17 -10.85
CA PHE A 505 53.01 -34.56 -11.24
C PHE A 505 53.43 -35.95 -10.74
N ARG A 506 52.66 -36.58 -9.84
CA ARG A 506 52.92 -37.97 -9.41
C ARG A 506 52.34 -39.03 -10.34
N THR A 507 51.45 -38.66 -11.26
CA THR A 507 50.79 -39.60 -12.16
C THR A 507 50.99 -39.18 -13.62
N ASP A 508 52.02 -39.81 -14.22
CA ASP A 508 52.18 -40.14 -15.64
C ASP A 508 53.14 -39.30 -16.53
N ILE A 509 54.31 -39.95 -16.76
CA ILE A 509 55.13 -40.10 -17.98
C ILE A 509 56.30 -39.13 -18.23
N LEU A 510 57.49 -39.69 -18.02
CA LEU A 510 58.83 -39.25 -18.46
C LEU A 510 58.89 -38.89 -19.95
N PHE A 511 59.31 -37.66 -20.28
CA PHE A 511 60.07 -37.41 -21.52
C PHE A 511 61.18 -36.38 -21.28
N THR A 512 62.41 -36.88 -21.33
CA THR A 512 63.68 -36.16 -21.18
C THR A 512 64.04 -35.39 -22.46
N LEU A 513 64.45 -34.12 -22.35
CA LEU A 513 65.44 -33.55 -23.27
C LEU A 513 66.51 -32.75 -22.49
N LYS A 514 67.70 -33.33 -22.49
CA LYS A 514 68.98 -32.82 -21.96
C LYS A 514 69.47 -31.63 -22.79
N CYS A 515 69.92 -30.56 -22.13
CA CYS A 515 71.10 -29.77 -22.51
C CYS A 515 71.47 -28.84 -21.35
N TYR A 516 72.49 -29.21 -20.58
CA TYR A 516 73.12 -28.41 -19.52
C TYR A 516 74.63 -28.39 -19.71
N LYS A 517 75.27 -27.28 -19.29
CA LYS A 517 76.67 -27.05 -18.82
C LYS A 517 77.33 -25.85 -19.54
N LYS A 518 78.14 -24.99 -18.89
CA LYS A 518 79.02 -25.18 -17.72
C LYS A 518 79.64 -23.84 -17.22
N ILE A 519 80.18 -23.90 -15.98
CA ILE A 519 81.33 -23.14 -15.37
C ILE A 519 80.96 -21.79 -14.69
N LYS A 520 81.36 -21.44 -13.45
CA LYS A 520 82.15 -22.07 -12.36
C LYS A 520 81.85 -21.34 -11.02
N SER A 521 81.62 -22.11 -9.96
CA SER A 521 82.02 -21.94 -8.54
C SER A 521 82.09 -20.52 -7.93
N SER A 522 81.28 -20.15 -6.93
CA SER A 522 80.94 -20.87 -5.69
C SER A 522 79.49 -21.40 -5.62
N TYR A 523 79.37 -22.62 -6.15
CA TYR A 523 78.49 -23.78 -5.93
C TYR A 523 77.18 -23.64 -5.10
N VAL A 524 76.00 -24.11 -5.56
CA VAL A 524 75.67 -25.04 -6.66
C VAL A 524 74.52 -24.52 -7.54
N THR A 525 74.80 -24.62 -8.84
CA THR A 525 74.04 -24.36 -10.07
C THR A 525 72.78 -25.23 -10.24
N PHE A 526 71.75 -24.78 -10.97
CA PHE A 526 71.71 -24.91 -12.44
C PHE A 526 71.07 -23.70 -13.16
N GLN A 527 71.83 -23.20 -14.14
CA GLN A 527 71.60 -22.00 -14.94
C GLN A 527 70.68 -22.22 -16.15
N ASN A 528 69.72 -21.29 -16.30
CA ASN A 528 69.36 -20.45 -17.46
C ASN A 528 69.13 -21.13 -18.82
N SER A 529 67.97 -20.93 -19.45
CA SER A 529 67.71 -19.65 -20.12
C SER A 529 66.41 -18.94 -19.71
N ASN A 530 66.60 -17.78 -19.07
CA ASN A 530 65.72 -16.60 -19.07
C ASN A 530 64.25 -16.79 -18.65
N LEU A 531 64.04 -17.04 -17.37
CA LEU A 531 62.92 -16.42 -16.65
C LEU A 531 63.46 -15.19 -15.92
N VAL A 532 63.78 -14.14 -16.68
CA VAL A 532 63.74 -12.79 -16.12
C VAL A 532 62.27 -12.46 -15.93
N LEU A 533 61.83 -12.53 -14.68
CA LEU A 533 60.65 -11.84 -14.19
C LEU A 533 60.80 -10.34 -14.52
N ARG A 534 60.26 -9.93 -15.66
CA ARG A 534 59.94 -8.53 -15.93
C ARG A 534 58.44 -8.43 -16.12
N ALA A 535 57.80 -7.97 -15.04
CA ALA A 535 56.45 -7.44 -15.07
C ALA A 535 56.40 -6.29 -16.06
N LEU A 536 55.78 -6.48 -17.22
CA LEU A 536 55.24 -5.42 -18.06
C LEU A 536 54.17 -6.04 -18.95
N ASN A 537 52.93 -5.58 -18.74
CA ASN A 537 51.75 -5.66 -19.61
C ASN A 537 51.88 -6.57 -20.84
N ILE A 538 51.28 -7.78 -20.80
CA ILE A 538 50.49 -8.40 -21.88
C ILE A 538 49.93 -9.74 -21.38
N ASN A 539 48.66 -9.96 -21.71
CA ASN A 539 47.87 -11.14 -21.40
C ASN A 539 48.22 -12.31 -22.36
N TYR A 540 47.93 -13.54 -21.92
CA TYR A 540 47.83 -14.81 -22.68
C TYR A 540 49.06 -15.75 -22.64
N ILE A 541 48.81 -16.99 -22.21
CA ILE A 541 49.59 -18.18 -22.56
C ILE A 541 48.69 -19.03 -23.47
N SER A 542 49.10 -19.23 -24.72
CA SER A 542 48.49 -20.19 -25.64
C SER A 542 49.53 -21.22 -26.06
N LEU A 543 49.32 -22.49 -25.72
CA LEU A 543 50.10 -23.60 -26.25
C LEU A 543 49.59 -23.93 -27.66
N ASN A 544 50.22 -23.36 -28.69
CA ASN A 544 49.95 -23.66 -30.09
C ASN A 544 51.19 -24.27 -30.75
N THR A 545 51.34 -25.59 -30.72
CA THR A 545 52.07 -26.35 -31.76
C THR A 545 51.62 -27.82 -31.74
N PHE A 546 51.12 -28.32 -32.88
CA PHE A 546 51.01 -29.76 -33.15
C PHE A 546 51.63 -30.05 -34.53
N PRO A 547 52.49 -31.07 -34.67
CA PRO A 547 52.96 -31.52 -35.97
C PRO A 547 51.89 -32.38 -36.68
N LYS A 548 51.80 -32.22 -38.00
CA LYS A 548 50.93 -32.99 -38.90
C LYS A 548 51.42 -34.43 -39.01
N LYS A 549 50.66 -35.37 -38.43
CA LYS A 549 50.48 -36.80 -38.82
C LYS A 549 50.04 -37.53 -37.56
N TYR A 550 48.75 -37.84 -37.37
CA TYR A 550 48.22 -39.05 -36.71
C TYR A 550 46.69 -39.02 -36.75
N LYS A 551 46.07 -40.16 -37.09
CA LYS A 551 44.61 -40.36 -37.17
C LYS A 551 44.01 -40.42 -35.76
N ILE A 552 42.97 -39.61 -35.55
CA ILE A 552 42.20 -39.46 -34.31
C ILE A 552 41.37 -40.71 -34.01
N ARG A 553 41.43 -41.22 -32.77
CA ARG A 553 40.30 -41.86 -32.08
C ARG A 553 40.48 -41.75 -30.55
N LYS A 554 39.59 -41.00 -29.90
CA LYS A 554 39.33 -40.90 -28.45
C LYS A 554 40.51 -40.50 -27.53
N VAL A 555 40.86 -39.21 -27.49
CA VAL A 555 41.26 -38.50 -26.26
C VAL A 555 40.86 -37.04 -26.43
N PHE A 556 39.95 -36.53 -25.59
CA PHE A 556 39.63 -35.10 -25.54
C PHE A 556 40.83 -34.36 -24.93
N THR A 557 41.51 -33.57 -25.74
CA THR A 557 42.64 -32.73 -25.32
C THR A 557 42.15 -31.56 -24.46
N VAL A 558 42.67 -31.48 -23.23
CA VAL A 558 42.44 -30.41 -22.26
C VAL A 558 43.24 -29.17 -22.69
N LEU A 559 42.56 -28.08 -23.02
CA LEU A 559 43.18 -26.75 -23.19
C LEU A 559 43.03 -25.97 -21.88
N GLU A 560 44.05 -26.01 -21.02
CA GLU A 560 44.11 -25.19 -19.81
C GLU A 560 44.64 -23.80 -20.13
N GLN A 561 43.80 -22.77 -19.93
CA GLN A 561 44.25 -21.37 -19.88
C GLN A 561 44.24 -20.91 -18.43
N ILE A 562 45.43 -20.72 -17.86
CA ILE A 562 45.61 -20.17 -16.50
C ILE A 562 45.85 -18.67 -16.61
N LYS A 563 44.98 -17.86 -15.98
CA LYS A 563 45.20 -16.42 -15.80
C LYS A 563 45.49 -16.12 -14.33
N ILE A 564 46.63 -15.49 -14.07
CA ILE A 564 47.08 -15.11 -12.72
C ILE A 564 46.85 -13.59 -12.55
N PHE A 565 46.09 -13.19 -11.53
CA PHE A 565 45.87 -11.79 -11.19
C PHE A 565 46.73 -11.40 -9.98
N ASN A 566 47.70 -10.50 -10.19
CA ASN A 566 48.75 -10.17 -9.23
C ASN A 566 48.31 -9.45 -7.94
N ALA A 567 47.03 -9.05 -7.79
CA ALA A 567 46.59 -8.26 -6.64
C ALA A 567 45.99 -9.07 -5.47
N ALA A 568 45.63 -10.35 -5.64
CA ALA A 568 44.84 -11.09 -4.63
C ALA A 568 45.27 -12.56 -4.35
N ARG A 569 46.40 -13.04 -4.90
CA ARG A 569 46.82 -14.47 -4.78
C ARG A 569 45.73 -15.49 -5.18
N GLN A 570 44.89 -15.13 -6.15
CA GLN A 570 43.83 -15.99 -6.68
C GLN A 570 44.10 -16.32 -8.16
N CYS A 571 43.94 -17.59 -8.51
CA CYS A 571 44.16 -18.12 -9.85
C CYS A 571 42.83 -18.52 -10.48
N LEU A 572 42.68 -18.22 -11.77
CA LEU A 572 41.56 -18.67 -12.59
C LEU A 572 41.93 -19.94 -13.34
N LEU A 573 41.11 -20.98 -13.19
CA LEU A 573 41.19 -22.20 -13.99
C LEU A 573 39.94 -22.32 -14.87
N HIS A 574 40.17 -22.47 -16.17
CA HIS A 574 39.12 -22.86 -17.13
C HIS A 574 39.10 -24.38 -17.24
N THR A 575 38.11 -25.03 -16.65
CA THR A 575 37.87 -26.47 -16.80
C THR A 575 36.87 -26.74 -17.93
N VAL A 576 37.00 -27.90 -18.59
CA VAL A 576 36.11 -28.35 -19.69
C VAL A 576 34.64 -28.46 -19.26
N ILE A 577 34.40 -28.60 -17.94
CA ILE A 577 33.07 -28.71 -17.30
C ILE A 577 32.25 -27.41 -17.46
N ASN A 578 32.92 -26.25 -17.59
CA ASN A 578 32.26 -24.93 -17.63
C ASN A 578 31.90 -24.47 -19.06
N GLN A 579 31.86 -25.41 -20.01
CA GLN A 579 31.69 -25.15 -21.43
C GLN A 579 30.48 -25.92 -21.97
N SER A 580 29.57 -25.19 -22.64
CA SER A 580 28.42 -25.76 -23.33
C SER A 580 28.68 -25.79 -24.83
N VAL A 581 28.40 -26.94 -25.47
CA VAL A 581 28.57 -27.15 -26.92
C VAL A 581 27.21 -27.03 -27.60
N LEU A 582 27.07 -26.08 -28.52
CA LEU A 582 25.91 -25.96 -29.42
C LEU A 582 26.28 -26.54 -30.77
N SER A 583 25.60 -27.60 -31.23
CA SER A 583 25.80 -28.15 -32.58
C SER A 583 25.02 -27.35 -33.62
N SER A 584 25.69 -26.87 -34.68
CA SER A 584 25.03 -26.20 -35.82
C SER A 584 25.72 -26.58 -37.13
N LYS A 585 24.93 -26.93 -38.16
CA LYS A 585 25.41 -27.30 -39.51
C LYS A 585 25.63 -26.10 -40.45
N LEU A 586 25.30 -24.88 -40.03
CA LEU A 586 25.38 -23.66 -40.85
C LEU A 586 26.63 -22.82 -40.53
N LEU A 587 27.21 -22.18 -41.55
CA LEU A 587 28.27 -21.17 -41.41
C LEU A 587 27.69 -19.92 -40.73
N LEU A 588 28.23 -19.58 -39.58
CA LEU A 588 27.75 -18.48 -38.74
C LEU A 588 28.81 -17.38 -38.66
N GLU A 589 28.49 -16.18 -39.18
CA GLU A 589 29.30 -14.97 -38.96
C GLU A 589 29.05 -14.41 -37.55
N ILE A 590 29.56 -15.09 -36.51
CA ILE A 590 29.44 -14.63 -35.13
C ILE A 590 30.83 -14.28 -34.58
N LYS A 591 30.99 -13.06 -34.06
CA LYS A 591 32.24 -12.59 -33.44
C LYS A 591 32.53 -13.37 -32.15
N VAL A 592 33.74 -13.94 -32.06
CA VAL A 592 34.28 -14.55 -30.84
C VAL A 592 34.34 -13.51 -29.72
N GLY A 593 33.92 -13.87 -28.50
CA GLY A 593 33.87 -12.99 -27.34
C GLY A 593 32.53 -12.30 -27.09
N LYS A 594 31.55 -12.43 -27.99
CA LYS A 594 30.19 -11.88 -27.79
C LYS A 594 29.46 -12.59 -26.64
N LEU A 595 28.78 -11.79 -25.81
CA LEU A 595 27.88 -12.26 -24.75
C LEU A 595 26.51 -12.59 -25.33
N ILE A 596 25.95 -13.74 -24.95
CA ILE A 596 24.67 -14.26 -25.45
C ILE A 596 23.78 -14.61 -24.27
N SER A 597 22.52 -14.22 -24.33
CA SER A 597 21.50 -14.65 -23.39
C SER A 597 20.72 -15.86 -23.92
N LYS A 598 20.13 -16.63 -23.02
CA LYS A 598 19.25 -17.75 -23.39
C LYS A 598 18.05 -17.23 -24.18
N GLY A 599 17.83 -17.76 -25.39
CA GLY A 599 16.75 -17.33 -26.28
C GLY A 599 17.15 -16.36 -27.40
N ASP A 600 18.40 -15.92 -27.44
CA ASP A 600 18.88 -15.07 -28.55
C ASP A 600 19.02 -15.89 -29.85
N LYS A 601 18.62 -15.28 -30.96
CA LYS A 601 18.77 -15.86 -32.30
C LYS A 601 20.23 -15.70 -32.75
N LEU A 602 20.93 -16.81 -32.92
CA LEU A 602 22.30 -16.87 -33.44
C LEU A 602 22.30 -16.95 -34.98
N ALA A 603 21.25 -17.53 -35.56
CA ALA A 603 20.89 -17.51 -36.99
C ALA A 603 19.38 -17.63 -37.18
N SER A 604 18.91 -17.63 -38.44
CA SER A 604 17.49 -17.75 -38.81
C SER A 604 16.76 -18.94 -38.15
N THR A 605 17.48 -20.04 -37.87
CA THR A 605 16.93 -21.28 -37.30
C THR A 605 17.50 -21.68 -35.93
N VAL A 606 18.60 -21.07 -35.45
CA VAL A 606 19.29 -21.50 -34.22
C VAL A 606 19.08 -20.49 -33.09
N VAL A 607 18.46 -20.96 -32.00
CA VAL A 607 18.25 -20.21 -30.75
C VAL A 607 19.23 -20.70 -29.70
N SER A 608 19.85 -19.78 -28.96
CA SER A 608 20.78 -20.15 -27.88
C SER A 608 20.05 -20.84 -26.73
N SER A 609 20.44 -22.06 -26.38
CA SER A 609 19.92 -22.78 -25.20
C SER A 609 20.58 -22.34 -23.89
N CYS A 610 21.76 -21.70 -23.97
CA CYS A 610 22.61 -21.33 -22.85
C CYS A 610 22.91 -19.82 -22.85
N SER A 611 23.16 -19.25 -21.68
CA SER A 611 23.66 -17.88 -21.51
C SER A 611 25.16 -17.91 -21.22
N GLY A 612 25.93 -17.00 -21.81
CA GLY A 612 27.37 -17.02 -21.66
C GLY A 612 28.17 -16.27 -22.71
N GLN A 613 29.47 -16.48 -22.72
CA GLN A 613 30.41 -15.86 -23.67
C GLN A 613 30.87 -16.87 -24.72
N ILE A 614 30.85 -16.51 -26.00
CA ILE A 614 31.42 -17.35 -27.05
C ILE A 614 32.94 -17.37 -26.94
N LEU A 615 33.51 -18.57 -26.78
CA LEU A 615 34.95 -18.79 -26.82
C LEU A 615 35.44 -19.18 -28.22
N VAL A 616 34.71 -20.08 -28.90
CA VAL A 616 35.12 -20.61 -30.21
C VAL A 616 33.91 -20.83 -31.11
N VAL A 617 34.00 -20.40 -32.36
CA VAL A 617 33.07 -20.74 -33.44
C VAL A 617 33.86 -21.56 -34.47
N LYS A 618 33.52 -22.83 -34.65
CA LYS A 618 34.10 -23.71 -35.69
C LYS A 618 32.98 -24.34 -36.51
N ASN A 619 33.27 -24.73 -37.76
CA ASN A 619 32.31 -25.39 -38.65
C ASN A 619 31.76 -26.66 -37.98
N GLY A 620 30.51 -26.61 -37.50
CA GLY A 620 29.84 -27.72 -36.82
C GLY A 620 29.48 -27.49 -35.35
N TYR A 621 30.18 -26.62 -34.61
CA TYR A 621 29.88 -26.37 -33.18
C TYR A 621 30.34 -25.00 -32.66
N ILE A 622 29.57 -24.47 -31.70
CA ILE A 622 29.90 -23.25 -30.93
C ILE A 622 30.20 -23.66 -29.50
N LEU A 623 31.32 -23.21 -28.97
CA LEU A 623 31.72 -23.42 -27.59
C LEU A 623 31.45 -22.14 -26.79
N VAL A 624 30.52 -22.23 -25.84
CA VAL A 624 30.06 -21.12 -25.00
C VAL A 624 30.47 -21.38 -23.56
N ARG A 625 31.21 -20.42 -22.99
CA ARG A 625 31.47 -20.37 -21.55
C ARG A 625 30.22 -19.94 -20.82
N THR A 626 29.74 -20.76 -19.90
CA THR A 626 28.52 -20.49 -19.13
C THR A 626 28.63 -19.18 -18.34
N GLY A 627 27.56 -18.41 -18.37
CA GLY A 627 27.49 -17.14 -17.66
C GLY A 627 26.06 -16.76 -17.30
N VAL A 628 25.89 -16.16 -16.13
CA VAL A 628 24.58 -15.71 -15.62
C VAL A 628 24.49 -14.19 -15.80
N PRO A 629 23.57 -13.69 -16.64
CA PRO A 629 23.29 -12.27 -16.74
C PRO A 629 22.39 -11.82 -15.58
N ASN A 630 22.79 -10.77 -14.87
CA ASN A 630 21.97 -10.13 -13.83
C ASN A 630 21.69 -8.69 -14.22
N LEU A 631 20.42 -8.33 -14.35
CA LEU A 631 20.01 -6.96 -14.66
C LEU A 631 20.15 -6.07 -13.42
N ALA A 632 20.99 -5.04 -13.52
CA ALA A 632 21.08 -3.97 -12.53
C ALA A 632 20.22 -2.78 -12.99
N SER A 633 19.24 -2.40 -12.17
CA SER A 633 18.42 -1.22 -12.45
C SER A 633 19.16 0.08 -12.13
N ARG A 634 18.65 1.19 -12.66
CA ARG A 634 19.00 2.53 -12.22
C ARG A 634 18.92 2.64 -10.69
N ASP A 635 19.87 3.37 -10.11
CA ASP A 635 20.06 3.55 -8.67
C ASP A 635 20.47 2.30 -7.87
N ALA A 636 20.74 1.17 -8.55
CA ALA A 636 21.36 0.02 -7.89
C ALA A 636 22.76 0.38 -7.40
N VAL A 637 23.11 -0.14 -6.22
CA VAL A 637 24.42 0.08 -5.59
C VAL A 637 25.28 -1.15 -5.82
N LEU A 638 26.30 -1.03 -6.67
CA LEU A 638 27.23 -2.11 -7.00
C LEU A 638 28.24 -2.33 -5.87
N GLY A 639 28.41 -3.60 -5.46
CA GLY A 639 29.43 -4.03 -4.50
C GLY A 639 30.70 -4.58 -5.16
N VAL A 640 30.71 -4.71 -6.49
CA VAL A 640 31.78 -5.36 -7.26
C VAL A 640 32.31 -4.42 -8.34
N LYS A 641 33.57 -4.61 -8.76
CA LYS A 641 34.22 -3.88 -9.85
C LYS A 641 34.19 -4.69 -11.15
N ASN A 642 34.23 -4.02 -12.30
CA ASN A 642 34.36 -4.68 -13.60
C ASN A 642 35.65 -5.53 -13.64
N ASN A 643 35.58 -6.74 -14.19
CA ASN A 643 36.62 -7.78 -14.17
C ASN A 643 37.05 -8.28 -12.78
N GLY A 644 36.28 -7.98 -11.73
CA GLY A 644 36.50 -8.55 -10.39
C GLY A 644 36.19 -10.05 -10.33
N LEU A 645 36.84 -10.74 -9.38
CA LEU A 645 36.57 -12.14 -9.06
C LEU A 645 35.60 -12.24 -7.89
N VAL A 646 34.61 -13.12 -8.01
CA VAL A 646 33.54 -13.27 -7.01
C VAL A 646 33.29 -14.75 -6.76
N SER A 647 33.31 -15.17 -5.49
CA SER A 647 32.92 -16.52 -5.08
C SER A 647 31.41 -16.70 -5.09
N LYS A 648 30.94 -17.96 -5.02
CA LYS A 648 29.52 -18.27 -4.86
C LYS A 648 28.96 -17.59 -3.60
N ASN A 649 27.73 -17.08 -3.67
CA ASN A 649 26.96 -16.42 -2.61
C ASN A 649 27.47 -15.02 -2.16
N ASN A 650 28.42 -14.41 -2.88
CA ASN A 650 28.83 -13.03 -2.62
C ASN A 650 27.82 -12.03 -3.21
N THR A 651 27.73 -10.85 -2.60
CA THR A 651 26.83 -9.78 -3.05
C THR A 651 27.35 -9.10 -4.31
N LEU A 652 26.59 -9.14 -5.41
CA LEU A 652 26.89 -8.40 -6.64
C LEU A 652 26.53 -6.93 -6.49
N PHE A 653 25.26 -6.67 -6.18
CA PHE A 653 24.71 -5.33 -6.03
C PHE A 653 23.42 -5.36 -5.20
N ARG A 654 23.05 -4.19 -4.69
CA ARG A 654 21.82 -3.98 -3.94
C ARG A 654 20.83 -3.20 -4.79
N LEU A 655 19.66 -3.79 -5.02
CA LEU A 655 18.54 -3.13 -5.67
C LEU A 655 17.74 -2.35 -4.63
N ILE A 656 17.48 -1.08 -4.91
CA ILE A 656 16.55 -0.26 -4.14
C ILE A 656 15.15 -0.59 -4.63
N TYR A 657 14.29 -1.05 -3.73
CA TYR A 657 12.89 -1.27 -4.07
C TYR A 657 11.96 -0.88 -2.93
N ARG A 658 10.73 -0.61 -3.33
CA ARG A 658 9.63 -0.35 -2.40
C ARG A 658 9.03 -1.70 -2.04
N LYS A 659 9.18 -2.11 -0.78
CA LYS A 659 8.56 -3.34 -0.27
C LYS A 659 7.03 -3.21 -0.34
N PRO A 660 6.31 -4.09 -1.07
CA PRO A 660 4.87 -4.18 -0.92
C PRO A 660 4.60 -4.74 0.46
N LYS A 661 4.30 -3.86 1.42
CA LYS A 661 3.70 -4.30 2.69
C LYS A 661 2.25 -4.63 2.41
N THR A 662 1.72 -5.61 3.12
CA THR A 662 0.27 -5.78 3.20
C THR A 662 -0.31 -4.41 3.54
N GLY A 663 -1.23 -3.91 2.69
CA GLY A 663 -1.98 -2.71 3.00
C GLY A 663 -2.80 -3.03 4.24
N ASP A 664 -2.22 -2.80 5.40
CA ASP A 664 -2.83 -3.21 6.65
C ASP A 664 -4.17 -2.47 6.77
N ILE A 665 -5.27 -3.23 6.76
CA ILE A 665 -6.57 -2.81 7.31
C ILE A 665 -6.34 -2.16 8.70
N VAL A 666 -5.31 -2.65 9.42
CA VAL A 666 -4.85 -2.20 10.74
C VAL A 666 -4.12 -0.84 10.76
N GLN A 667 -3.68 -0.28 9.62
CA GLN A 667 -2.98 1.03 9.60
C GLN A 667 -3.92 2.23 9.72
N GLY A 668 -5.23 2.02 9.66
CA GLY A 668 -6.20 3.10 9.76
C GLY A 668 -6.09 3.89 11.07
N LEU A 669 -6.11 3.19 12.22
CA LEU A 669 -6.12 3.85 13.53
C LEU A 669 -4.83 4.65 13.82
N PRO A 670 -3.60 4.11 13.60
CA PRO A 670 -2.38 4.90 13.75
C PRO A 670 -2.36 6.15 12.86
N LYS A 671 -2.97 6.09 11.67
CA LYS A 671 -3.05 7.24 10.77
C LYS A 671 -4.03 8.29 11.28
N VAL A 672 -5.17 7.88 11.84
CA VAL A 672 -6.12 8.78 12.50
C VAL A 672 -5.46 9.43 13.72
N GLU A 673 -4.74 8.66 14.53
CA GLU A 673 -3.99 9.17 15.67
C GLU A 673 -2.91 10.18 15.24
N GLU A 674 -2.15 9.90 14.17
CA GLU A 674 -1.16 10.82 13.63
C GLU A 674 -1.77 12.17 13.21
N LEU A 675 -2.95 12.14 12.59
CA LEU A 675 -3.69 13.35 12.21
C LEU A 675 -4.21 14.14 13.42
N LEU A 676 -4.72 13.45 14.44
CA LEU A 676 -5.26 14.07 15.67
C LEU A 676 -4.16 14.55 16.62
N GLU A 677 -2.99 13.92 16.62
CA GLU A 677 -1.86 14.33 17.42
C GLU A 677 -1.02 15.43 16.74
N ALA A 678 -1.22 15.65 15.43
CA ALA A 678 -0.55 16.68 14.64
C ALA A 678 0.97 16.75 14.91
N ARG A 679 1.64 15.59 14.90
CA ARG A 679 3.07 15.47 15.22
C ARG A 679 3.95 16.24 14.22
N ARG A 680 5.00 16.91 14.70
CA ARG A 680 5.96 17.67 13.87
C ARG A 680 7.15 16.82 13.40
N THR A 681 7.50 15.81 14.17
CA THR A 681 8.68 14.97 13.92
C THR A 681 8.30 13.50 13.92
N LYS A 682 9.02 12.73 13.11
CA LYS A 682 8.97 11.28 13.10
C LYS A 682 10.41 10.77 13.09
N ASP A 683 10.75 9.91 14.05
CA ASP A 683 12.09 9.32 14.18
C ASP A 683 13.22 10.36 14.11
N PHE A 684 13.06 11.47 14.87
CA PHE A 684 13.98 12.61 14.94
C PHE A 684 14.19 13.42 13.65
N SER A 685 13.45 13.11 12.59
CA SER A 685 13.42 13.92 11.36
C SER A 685 12.21 14.84 11.32
N ILE A 686 12.39 16.06 10.80
CA ILE A 686 11.28 16.98 10.51
C ILE A 686 10.53 16.40 9.31
N LEU A 687 9.24 16.11 9.49
CA LEU A 687 8.39 15.68 8.39
C LEU A 687 8.29 16.83 7.38
N GLN A 688 8.64 16.57 6.12
CA GLN A 688 8.43 17.52 5.05
C GLN A 688 6.91 17.75 4.90
N ASP A 689 6.48 19.01 4.92
CA ASP A 689 5.09 19.42 4.70
C ASP A 689 4.14 19.15 5.89
N ASN A 690 4.62 19.49 7.10
CA ASN A 690 3.90 19.34 8.36
C ASN A 690 2.55 20.09 8.40
N LEU A 691 1.58 19.57 9.17
CA LEU A 691 0.27 20.24 9.40
C LEU A 691 0.43 21.67 9.95
N HIS A 692 1.39 21.87 10.86
CA HIS A 692 1.72 23.18 11.43
C HIS A 692 2.30 24.14 10.38
N GLU A 693 3.24 23.67 9.56
CA GLU A 693 3.83 24.48 8.49
C GLU A 693 2.79 24.84 7.43
N ARG A 694 1.90 23.90 7.09
CA ARG A 694 0.79 24.15 6.17
C ARG A 694 -0.16 25.23 6.69
N LEU A 695 -0.52 25.19 7.97
CA LEU A 695 -1.32 26.24 8.60
C LEU A 695 -0.61 27.60 8.49
N ARG A 696 0.67 27.65 8.85
CA ARG A 696 1.48 28.88 8.81
C ARG A 696 1.64 29.43 7.40
N HIS A 697 1.95 28.59 6.41
CA HIS A 697 2.03 28.99 5.01
C HIS A 697 0.70 29.54 4.48
N GLN A 698 -0.43 28.89 4.81
CA GLN A 698 -1.76 29.38 4.44
C GLN A 698 -2.09 30.70 5.14
N PHE A 699 -1.72 30.85 6.41
CA PHE A 699 -1.94 32.08 7.16
C PHE A 699 -1.14 33.25 6.59
N ILE A 700 0.15 33.06 6.30
CA ILE A 700 1.00 34.09 5.67
C ILE A 700 0.42 34.50 4.30
N PHE A 701 0.01 33.52 3.50
CA PHE A 701 -0.63 33.79 2.21
C PHE A 701 -1.91 34.62 2.35
N TYR A 702 -2.79 34.28 3.30
CA TYR A 702 -4.02 35.03 3.50
C TYR A 702 -3.80 36.39 4.19
N LYS A 703 -2.76 36.55 5.02
CA LYS A 703 -2.39 37.83 5.67
C LYS A 703 -2.01 38.89 4.63
N GLN A 704 -1.50 38.49 3.47
CA GLN A 704 -1.18 39.41 2.36
C GLN A 704 -2.44 39.96 1.66
N VAL A 705 -3.56 39.21 1.67
CA VAL A 705 -4.76 39.52 0.87
C VAL A 705 -5.92 40.03 1.73
N TYR A 706 -6.00 39.60 2.99
CA TYR A 706 -7.15 39.84 3.86
C TYR A 706 -6.72 40.43 5.21
N PRO A 707 -7.61 41.13 5.91
CA PRO A 707 -7.34 41.59 7.28
C PRO A 707 -7.09 40.40 8.22
N LEU A 708 -6.33 40.63 9.29
CA LEU A 708 -5.83 39.61 10.22
C LEU A 708 -6.90 38.58 10.65
N HIS A 709 -8.07 39.05 11.07
CA HIS A 709 -9.17 38.17 11.51
C HIS A 709 -9.69 37.25 10.40
N MET A 710 -9.90 37.78 9.19
CA MET A 710 -10.35 36.98 8.03
C MET A 710 -9.26 36.02 7.56
N ALA A 711 -8.00 36.45 7.63
CA ALA A 711 -6.86 35.61 7.28
C ALA A 711 -6.76 34.41 8.23
N ALA A 712 -6.90 34.64 9.54
CA ALA A 712 -6.90 33.61 10.56
C ALA A 712 -8.07 32.62 10.39
N ARG A 713 -9.31 33.11 10.19
CA ARG A 713 -10.46 32.21 9.98
C ARG A 713 -10.33 31.40 8.69
N LYS A 714 -9.88 32.00 7.57
CA LYS A 714 -9.72 31.28 6.30
C LYS A 714 -8.62 30.22 6.35
N SER A 715 -7.50 30.47 7.04
CA SER A 715 -6.45 29.47 7.20
C SER A 715 -6.93 28.29 8.07
N VAL A 716 -7.64 28.59 9.16
CA VAL A 716 -8.24 27.58 10.04
C VAL A 716 -9.28 26.74 9.27
N ASP A 717 -10.24 27.36 8.58
CA ASP A 717 -11.26 26.65 7.77
C ASP A 717 -10.62 25.65 6.78
N LYS A 718 -9.50 26.05 6.16
CA LYS A 718 -8.81 25.23 5.17
C LYS A 718 -8.14 24.01 5.80
N ILE A 719 -7.51 24.18 6.97
CA ILE A 719 -6.90 23.08 7.74
C ILE A 719 -7.98 22.17 8.34
N GLN A 720 -9.07 22.73 8.86
CA GLN A 720 -10.19 21.94 9.39
C GLN A 720 -10.80 21.02 8.31
N GLN A 721 -11.04 21.55 7.11
CA GLN A 721 -11.53 20.75 5.98
C GLN A 721 -10.54 19.64 5.58
N TYR A 722 -9.24 19.91 5.66
CA TYR A 722 -8.21 18.92 5.39
C TYR A 722 -8.24 17.78 6.42
N LEU A 723 -8.32 18.11 7.72
CA LEU A 723 -8.40 17.13 8.80
C LEU A 723 -9.68 16.28 8.73
N VAL A 724 -10.84 16.92 8.58
CA VAL A 724 -12.14 16.22 8.49
C VAL A 724 -12.13 15.25 7.31
N ASN A 725 -11.75 15.70 6.11
CA ASN A 725 -11.71 14.82 4.94
C ASN A 725 -10.64 13.73 5.07
N GLY A 726 -9.48 14.01 5.68
CA GLY A 726 -8.42 13.03 5.91
C GLY A 726 -8.87 11.89 6.82
N ILE A 727 -9.46 12.22 7.97
CA ILE A 727 -9.97 11.22 8.93
C ILE A 727 -11.13 10.44 8.29
N GLN A 728 -12.05 11.14 7.63
CA GLN A 728 -13.20 10.53 6.97
C GLN A 728 -12.79 9.55 5.86
N LEU A 729 -11.75 9.88 5.07
CA LEU A 729 -11.21 8.96 4.07
C LEU A 729 -10.66 7.67 4.69
N VAL A 730 -9.99 7.76 5.84
CA VAL A 730 -9.46 6.58 6.53
C VAL A 730 -10.60 5.67 6.99
N TYR A 731 -11.61 6.19 7.68
CA TYR A 731 -12.74 5.37 8.13
C TYR A 731 -13.54 4.76 6.95
N ASN A 732 -13.81 5.53 5.90
CA ASN A 732 -14.54 5.02 4.74
C ASN A 732 -13.73 4.01 3.92
N SER A 733 -12.39 4.14 3.87
CA SER A 733 -11.54 3.11 3.25
C SER A 733 -11.64 1.75 3.94
N GLN A 734 -12.03 1.75 5.21
CA GLN A 734 -12.28 0.55 6.01
C GLN A 734 -13.77 0.16 6.06
N GLY A 735 -14.63 0.82 5.27
CA GLY A 735 -16.06 0.57 5.21
C GLY A 735 -16.84 1.00 6.46
N ILE A 736 -16.31 1.95 7.24
CA ILE A 736 -17.00 2.54 8.39
C ILE A 736 -17.48 3.94 8.02
N SER A 737 -18.79 4.16 8.13
CA SER A 737 -19.41 5.46 7.90
C SER A 737 -19.59 6.21 9.23
N ILE A 738 -18.85 7.31 9.40
CA ILE A 738 -19.02 8.25 10.52
C ILE A 738 -19.60 9.56 9.97
N SER A 739 -20.46 10.23 10.73
CA SER A 739 -20.94 11.57 10.33
C SER A 739 -19.84 12.61 10.53
N ASP A 740 -19.66 13.51 9.56
CA ASP A 740 -18.64 14.57 9.63
C ASP A 740 -18.81 15.43 10.91
N LYS A 741 -20.04 15.57 11.45
CA LYS A 741 -20.32 16.41 12.63
C LYS A 741 -19.53 16.00 13.88
N HIS A 742 -19.28 14.71 14.06
CA HIS A 742 -18.52 14.21 15.21
C HIS A 742 -17.04 14.55 15.07
N ILE A 743 -16.49 14.42 13.86
CA ILE A 743 -15.08 14.77 13.58
C ILE A 743 -14.91 16.30 13.69
N GLU A 744 -15.88 17.07 13.20
CA GLU A 744 -15.90 18.54 13.30
C GLU A 744 -15.82 19.03 14.76
N ILE A 745 -16.51 18.38 15.70
CA ILE A 745 -16.45 18.71 17.14
C ILE A 745 -15.01 18.58 17.68
N ILE A 746 -14.33 17.47 17.36
CA ILE A 746 -12.95 17.24 17.82
C ILE A 746 -11.99 18.24 17.15
N VAL A 747 -12.14 18.44 15.84
CA VAL A 747 -11.29 19.36 15.07
C VAL A 747 -11.49 20.81 15.55
N LYS A 748 -12.71 21.21 15.95
CA LYS A 748 -12.97 22.53 16.56
C LYS A 748 -12.08 22.76 17.78
N GLN A 749 -11.99 21.75 18.67
CA GLN A 749 -11.18 21.86 19.88
C GLN A 749 -9.68 21.99 19.58
N MET A 750 -9.19 21.26 18.57
CA MET A 750 -7.78 21.34 18.14
C MET A 750 -7.39 22.70 17.56
N THR A 751 -8.32 23.42 16.92
CA THR A 751 -8.06 24.69 16.23
C THR A 751 -8.63 25.93 16.96
N SER A 752 -9.03 25.79 18.22
CA SER A 752 -9.75 26.84 18.95
C SER A 752 -8.85 27.98 19.45
N LYS A 753 -7.55 27.73 19.62
CA LYS A 753 -6.58 28.66 20.24
C LYS A 753 -5.71 29.37 19.20
N ALA A 754 -5.29 30.58 19.53
CA ALA A 754 -4.29 31.36 18.82
C ALA A 754 -3.19 31.81 19.78
N LEU A 755 -1.99 31.99 19.23
CA LEU A 755 -0.83 32.54 19.90
C LEU A 755 -0.82 34.06 19.70
N ILE A 756 -0.68 34.81 20.78
CA ILE A 756 -0.55 36.27 20.70
C ILE A 756 0.87 36.63 20.26
N GLY A 757 0.97 37.50 19.26
CA GLY A 757 2.22 38.10 18.81
C GLY A 757 2.54 39.33 19.64
N GLU A 758 1.89 40.45 19.30
CA GLU A 758 1.97 41.71 20.04
C GLU A 758 0.61 42.00 20.69
N GLY A 759 0.61 42.32 21.99
CA GLY A 759 -0.61 42.56 22.77
C GLY A 759 -1.30 43.89 22.45
N GLY A 760 -0.60 44.87 21.87
CA GLY A 760 -1.14 46.22 21.67
C GLY A 760 -1.62 46.83 22.99
N ASP A 761 -2.80 47.45 22.98
CA ASP A 761 -3.44 48.05 24.15
C ASP A 761 -4.26 47.03 24.99
N THR A 762 -4.18 45.74 24.66
CA THR A 762 -4.89 44.70 25.41
C THR A 762 -4.05 44.20 26.59
N SER A 763 -4.69 43.58 27.59
CA SER A 763 -4.01 42.95 28.73
C SER A 763 -3.28 41.64 28.39
N LEU A 764 -3.10 41.35 27.09
CA LEU A 764 -2.65 40.05 26.60
C LEU A 764 -1.13 40.04 26.43
N LEU A 765 -0.48 38.98 26.88
CA LEU A 765 0.98 38.85 26.80
C LEU A 765 1.41 38.17 25.50
N SER A 766 2.55 38.59 24.96
CA SER A 766 3.20 37.93 23.83
C SER A 766 3.51 36.47 24.16
N GLY A 767 3.07 35.56 23.29
CA GLY A 767 3.23 34.11 23.46
C GLY A 767 2.13 33.42 24.26
N GLU A 768 1.15 34.14 24.81
CA GLU A 768 0.01 33.55 25.50
C GLU A 768 -0.95 32.85 24.51
N LEU A 769 -1.59 31.76 24.95
CA LEU A 769 -2.55 30.97 24.16
C LEU A 769 -3.98 31.27 24.59
N ILE A 770 -4.75 31.92 23.71
CA ILE A 770 -6.13 32.31 24.00
C ILE A 770 -7.06 31.84 22.88
N GLU A 771 -8.34 31.67 23.18
CA GLU A 771 -9.36 31.33 22.18
C GLU A 771 -9.52 32.43 21.14
N ILE A 772 -9.52 32.04 19.87
CA ILE A 772 -9.65 32.96 18.73
C ILE A 772 -10.86 33.89 18.91
N HIS A 773 -12.00 33.31 19.33
CA HIS A 773 -13.23 34.06 19.47
C HIS A 773 -13.20 35.07 20.64
N LYS A 774 -12.44 34.76 21.71
CA LYS A 774 -12.24 35.67 22.84
C LYS A 774 -11.34 36.84 22.45
N ILE A 775 -10.26 36.57 21.70
CA ILE A 775 -9.35 37.61 21.18
C ILE A 775 -10.11 38.54 20.22
N GLU A 776 -10.91 37.98 19.31
CA GLU A 776 -11.73 38.76 18.38
C GLU A 776 -12.69 39.72 19.12
N LYS A 777 -13.30 39.28 20.23
CA LYS A 777 -14.17 40.12 21.07
C LYS A 777 -13.38 41.21 21.81
N ILE A 778 -12.21 40.89 22.36
CA ILE A 778 -11.35 41.86 23.05
C ILE A 778 -10.89 42.95 22.07
N ASN A 779 -10.45 42.56 20.87
CA ASN A 779 -9.99 43.48 19.84
C ASN A 779 -11.07 44.41 19.26
N LEU A 780 -12.36 44.16 19.55
CA LEU A 780 -13.44 45.09 19.19
C LEU A 780 -13.53 46.27 20.17
N GLY A 781 -13.09 46.09 21.42
CA GLY A 781 -13.18 47.10 22.47
C GLY A 781 -11.97 48.02 22.59
N VAL A 782 -10.95 47.85 21.74
CA VAL A 782 -9.63 48.49 21.88
C VAL A 782 -9.20 49.15 20.56
N ASN A 783 -8.47 50.27 20.66
CA ASN A 783 -7.98 51.03 19.50
C ASN A 783 -6.81 50.33 18.81
N ILE A 784 -5.75 50.00 19.55
CA ILE A 784 -4.62 49.20 19.03
C ILE A 784 -4.90 47.72 19.28
N LYS A 785 -5.23 47.01 18.20
CA LYS A 785 -5.60 45.59 18.24
C LYS A 785 -4.39 44.71 18.50
N ALA A 786 -4.58 43.65 19.28
CA ALA A 786 -3.58 42.61 19.45
C ALA A 786 -3.38 41.81 18.15
N GLU A 787 -2.12 41.59 17.76
CA GLU A 787 -1.76 40.66 16.70
C GLU A 787 -1.75 39.22 17.23
N TYR A 788 -2.26 38.28 16.43
CA TYR A 788 -2.28 36.86 16.79
C TYR A 788 -2.13 35.95 15.57
N GLU A 789 -1.57 34.76 15.79
CA GLU A 789 -1.43 33.69 14.79
C GLU A 789 -2.24 32.47 15.26
N PRO A 790 -3.11 31.87 14.40
CA PRO A 790 -3.83 30.66 14.77
C PRO A 790 -2.85 29.50 14.99
N VAL A 791 -3.13 28.65 15.98
CA VAL A 791 -2.29 27.49 16.29
C VAL A 791 -3.11 26.21 16.28
N LEU A 792 -2.54 25.15 15.72
CA LEU A 792 -3.07 23.80 15.82
C LEU A 792 -2.51 23.11 17.05
N LEU A 793 -3.37 22.71 17.98
CA LEU A 793 -2.99 21.89 19.13
C LEU A 793 -3.22 20.40 18.85
N SER A 794 -2.36 19.55 19.40
CA SER A 794 -2.64 18.11 19.47
C SER A 794 -3.79 17.85 20.45
N ILE A 795 -4.48 16.72 20.30
CA ILE A 795 -5.52 16.34 21.27
C ILE A 795 -4.99 16.25 22.71
N THR A 796 -3.78 15.73 22.93
CA THR A 796 -3.17 15.65 24.28
C THR A 796 -2.86 17.03 24.86
N LYS A 797 -2.36 17.95 24.03
CA LYS A 797 -2.04 19.31 24.47
C LYS A 797 -3.31 20.13 24.67
N ALA A 798 -4.35 19.89 23.87
CA ALA A 798 -5.65 20.51 24.04
C ALA A 798 -6.34 20.07 25.35
N SER A 799 -6.24 18.80 25.75
CA SER A 799 -6.81 18.32 27.02
C SER A 799 -6.06 18.81 28.25
N LEU A 800 -4.76 19.09 28.16
CA LEU A 800 -3.99 19.70 29.26
C LEU A 800 -4.27 21.20 29.40
N ASN A 801 -4.51 21.90 28.28
CA ASN A 801 -4.78 23.33 28.23
C ASN A 801 -6.28 23.69 28.41
N THR A 802 -7.04 22.88 29.15
CA THR A 802 -8.42 23.24 29.52
C THR A 802 -8.43 24.29 30.63
N GLU A 803 -9.53 25.04 30.75
CA GLU A 803 -9.65 26.09 31.78
C GLU A 803 -9.75 25.51 33.20
N SER A 804 -10.39 24.35 33.36
CA SER A 804 -10.47 23.64 34.64
C SER A 804 -9.18 22.87 34.92
N PHE A 805 -8.53 23.23 36.02
CA PHE A 805 -7.37 22.49 36.50
C PHE A 805 -7.77 21.12 37.10
N ILE A 806 -8.99 20.95 37.63
CA ILE A 806 -9.48 19.67 38.17
C ILE A 806 -9.62 18.66 37.02
N SER A 807 -10.25 19.08 35.92
CA SER A 807 -10.37 18.29 34.70
C SER A 807 -8.99 17.94 34.14
N SER A 808 -8.10 18.92 33.95
CA SER A 808 -6.74 18.68 33.43
C SER A 808 -5.92 17.75 34.34
N ALA A 809 -5.97 17.93 35.67
CA ALA A 809 -5.21 17.12 36.61
C ALA A 809 -5.64 15.65 36.58
N SER A 810 -6.94 15.38 36.44
CA SER A 810 -7.46 14.01 36.33
C SER A 810 -7.07 13.28 35.02
N PHE A 811 -6.55 14.00 34.03
CA PHE A 811 -6.09 13.41 32.77
C PHE A 811 -4.67 12.84 32.90
N GLN A 812 -3.66 13.71 32.92
CA GLN A 812 -2.22 13.39 32.96
C GLN A 812 -1.42 14.56 33.57
N GLU A 813 -0.14 14.33 33.89
CA GLU A 813 0.78 15.34 34.44
C GLU A 813 0.22 16.05 35.70
N THR A 814 -0.44 15.30 36.60
CA THR A 814 -1.12 15.80 37.81
C THR A 814 -0.30 16.81 38.59
N THR A 815 0.95 16.48 38.90
CA THR A 815 1.86 17.31 39.70
C THR A 815 2.10 18.67 39.04
N LYS A 816 2.40 18.68 37.74
CA LYS A 816 2.67 19.90 36.98
C LYS A 816 1.42 20.78 36.88
N VAL A 817 0.26 20.20 36.61
CA VAL A 817 -1.01 20.94 36.51
C VAL A 817 -1.37 21.58 37.84
N LEU A 818 -1.26 20.83 38.94
CA LEU A 818 -1.59 21.34 40.28
C LEU A 818 -0.60 22.41 40.75
N VAL A 819 0.70 22.23 40.51
CA VAL A 819 1.71 23.24 40.84
C VAL A 819 1.47 24.53 40.05
N GLN A 820 1.19 24.43 38.75
CA GLN A 820 0.88 25.60 37.92
C GLN A 820 -0.39 26.31 38.41
N ALA A 821 -1.46 25.56 38.71
CA ALA A 821 -2.70 26.12 39.23
C ALA A 821 -2.50 26.81 40.60
N ALA A 822 -1.66 26.25 41.47
CA ALA A 822 -1.31 26.83 42.77
C ALA A 822 -0.50 28.12 42.62
N LEU A 823 0.49 28.15 41.71
CA LEU A 823 1.29 29.34 41.42
C LEU A 823 0.44 30.48 40.83
N GLU A 824 -0.52 30.15 39.96
CA GLU A 824 -1.42 31.13 39.33
C GLU A 824 -2.61 31.53 40.22
N GLY A 825 -2.83 30.85 41.36
CA GLY A 825 -4.01 31.06 42.20
C GLY A 825 -5.34 30.79 41.47
N LYS A 826 -5.36 29.79 40.56
CA LYS A 826 -6.50 29.50 39.69
C LYS A 826 -7.75 29.10 40.48
N THR A 827 -8.89 29.69 40.10
CA THR A 827 -10.22 29.32 40.59
C THR A 827 -10.98 28.53 39.53
N ASP A 828 -11.71 27.49 39.94
CA ASP A 828 -12.51 26.65 39.05
C ASP A 828 -14.01 26.88 39.29
N TRP A 829 -14.76 27.09 38.20
CA TRP A 829 -16.18 27.44 38.22
C TRP A 829 -17.11 26.25 38.00
N LEU A 830 -16.57 25.02 37.92
CA LEU A 830 -17.35 23.78 37.87
C LEU A 830 -18.35 23.71 36.70
N GLN A 831 -17.97 24.26 35.55
CA GLN A 831 -18.83 24.35 34.36
C GLN A 831 -18.84 23.06 33.53
N SER A 832 -17.89 22.14 33.75
CA SER A 832 -17.77 20.93 32.94
C SER A 832 -18.40 19.69 33.58
N LEU A 833 -18.48 18.60 32.80
CA LEU A 833 -18.99 17.32 33.29
C LEU A 833 -18.09 16.71 34.36
N LYS A 834 -16.77 16.72 34.15
CA LYS A 834 -15.82 15.90 34.93
C LYS A 834 -15.60 16.42 36.34
N GLU A 835 -15.53 17.74 36.50
CA GLU A 835 -15.43 18.38 37.81
C GLU A 835 -16.62 18.00 38.71
N ASN A 836 -17.83 18.09 38.16
CA ASN A 836 -19.05 17.77 38.90
C ASN A 836 -19.13 16.29 39.25
N VAL A 837 -18.70 15.39 38.36
CA VAL A 837 -18.58 13.96 38.69
C VAL A 837 -17.60 13.71 39.83
N ILE A 838 -16.42 14.34 39.80
CA ILE A 838 -15.38 14.16 40.85
C ILE A 838 -15.89 14.64 42.22
N LEU A 839 -16.65 15.74 42.25
CA LEU A 839 -17.21 16.31 43.47
C LEU A 839 -18.55 15.69 43.90
N GLY A 840 -19.09 14.73 43.13
CA GLY A 840 -20.40 14.11 43.42
C GLY A 840 -21.60 15.05 43.22
N ARG A 841 -21.47 16.08 42.37
CA ARG A 841 -22.56 17.00 42.00
C ARG A 841 -23.29 16.51 40.74
N ILE A 842 -24.48 17.06 40.52
CA ILE A 842 -25.24 16.85 39.29
C ILE A 842 -24.45 17.43 38.12
N ILE A 843 -24.28 16.66 37.05
CA ILE A 843 -23.59 17.12 35.85
C ILE A 843 -24.43 18.15 35.09
N PRO A 844 -23.83 19.19 34.49
CA PRO A 844 -24.55 20.22 33.73
C PRO A 844 -24.92 19.74 32.32
N ALA A 845 -25.52 18.55 32.22
CA ALA A 845 -26.02 17.95 30.98
C ALA A 845 -27.28 17.13 31.24
N GLY A 846 -28.11 16.97 30.21
CA GLY A 846 -29.36 16.20 30.27
C GLY A 846 -30.29 16.74 31.35
N THR A 847 -30.66 15.89 32.31
CA THR A 847 -31.56 16.23 33.43
C THR A 847 -30.97 17.24 34.42
N GLY A 848 -29.65 17.45 34.39
CA GLY A 848 -28.98 18.40 35.28
C GLY A 848 -29.07 19.86 34.84
N ILE A 849 -29.62 20.13 33.65
CA ILE A 849 -29.92 21.48 33.22
C ILE A 849 -31.41 21.72 33.41
N SER A 850 -31.74 22.68 34.27
CA SER A 850 -33.12 23.12 34.43
C SER A 850 -33.53 23.97 33.22
N VAL A 851 -34.77 23.78 32.73
CA VAL A 851 -35.28 24.50 31.55
C VAL A 851 -35.29 26.02 31.80
N ASP A 852 -35.52 26.43 33.04
CA ASP A 852 -35.59 27.84 33.45
C ASP A 852 -34.23 28.57 33.41
N GLU A 853 -33.11 27.86 33.63
CA GLU A 853 -31.75 28.43 33.52
C GLU A 853 -31.28 28.63 32.06
N ILE A 854 -31.96 28.03 31.07
CA ILE A 854 -31.60 28.17 29.65
C ILE A 854 -32.35 29.33 28.97
N PHE A 855 -33.53 29.68 29.47
CA PHE A 855 -34.39 30.74 28.89
C PHE A 855 -34.21 32.12 29.56
N GLN A 856 -33.50 32.19 30.68
CA GLN A 856 -32.93 33.43 31.23
C GLN A 856 -31.64 33.79 30.49
#